data_AF-R5V5W6-F1
#
_entry.id   AF-R5V5W6-F1
#
_cell.length_a   1.000
_cell.length_b   1.000
_cell.length_c   1.000
_cell.angle_alpha   90.00
_cell.angle_beta   90.00
_cell.angle_gamma   90.00
#
_symmetry.space_group_name_H-M   'P 1'
#
loop_
_entity.id
_entity.type
_entity.pdbx_description
1 polymer ?
#
loop_
_entity_poly.entity_id
_entity_poly.type
_entity_poly.pdbx_seq_one_letter_code
_entity_poly.pdbx_strand_id
1 'polypeptide(L)'
;MLDGIKKYGKLLLMSFLVLTGATFFGNQVQALDDTNRNEQFPAEEYNVPVSGVSTEDGYVKIYENVNFEYFYNTSKNILRIRNKQTGFVWSTGAGNSTKAEMESKCSHIRANTPEYFACTIDAGPNRNGNDNAGAYAQINQMLGFTYFNKTSTATQTKSNIEIQSDIVSTEFVRHQTYANRWMFKTTYQTSIDRETKTININMRFLFDDRGFNVDILEEDISGTGKYALEAIYPLPCFGQSGGNMLTCTLENVDEDGYGSCTFEASSITKNPKTDLPGYVFLPDGSGALIRYDTNREMDNKEIYFDVYGDPYREGYTEAEFASGNIVYEHAYVETKKIMMPVWGVSYGNEQDAFVAYATSGSEYFGLVFRGRSDKQSRFAYTQTKPRFEMNRTYKYNFGSSTGTILYLEGDEVYNYDMGLRYDILYGDGTMDSLPANYIGMALSYRNYLVNNQLILPNIELKNGVKLDFIVSDVKRAIIGYSDVIGTTTEGIENIYDELHQSGIEYITSSLLGWQNKGVAMAHPGKADYSSGAGGRSGFASLVEKAAQYGYDVSFQQDYGLINSDQMPNIGGYAVKALSRDYGTYILNDSNKPVLWWHYANPNMAMTWLNNQAKEVSKLGNVGITINGVSNILAPDYGQGINYEDSRKIIENGTRKASTMVELGADSPNAYLWQNLTNFYDLPVYNSQYIAETDSVPFLEIVLGGLVNMYASYSNFSFFDRTAQLKMIEYHLNPSFILTEEALEDLMYTNSRDYYSTGYEKYKETIIEVCEYVLPFLEQIQGKTIVDREVVAIGTDNDNIGLYVNTYAPFVDGKIVEEEKVVIAINYADYAVTYNGQTIDPLSAKII
;
A
#
# COMPACT_ATOMS: atom_id res chain seq x y z
N MET A 1 -1.96 77.48 5.67
CA MET A 1 -1.42 76.11 5.75
C MET A 1 -2.49 75.15 5.24
N LEU A 2 -2.80 75.29 3.94
CA LEU A 2 -3.93 74.69 3.25
C LEU A 2 -3.48 73.89 2.01
N ASP A 3 -2.20 73.51 1.96
CA ASP A 3 -1.60 72.75 0.83
C ASP A 3 -0.96 71.41 1.23
N GLY A 4 -1.12 70.96 2.48
CA GLY A 4 -0.57 69.67 2.95
C GLY A 4 -1.49 68.46 2.79
N ILE A 5 -2.80 68.67 2.56
CA ILE A 5 -3.82 67.60 2.65
C ILE A 5 -4.06 66.88 1.31
N LYS A 6 -3.50 67.34 0.19
CA LYS A 6 -3.72 66.74 -1.13
C LYS A 6 -2.73 65.66 -1.58
N LYS A 7 -1.74 65.28 -0.76
CA LYS A 7 -0.73 64.27 -1.15
C LYS A 7 -0.79 62.92 -0.44
N TYR A 8 -1.56 62.78 0.65
CA TYR A 8 -1.73 61.50 1.36
C TYR A 8 -3.09 60.81 1.14
N GLY A 9 -4.09 61.53 0.64
CA GLY A 9 -5.43 60.96 0.36
C GLY A 9 -5.55 60.10 -0.89
N LYS A 10 -4.51 60.03 -1.75
CA LYS A 10 -4.51 59.19 -2.97
C LYS A 10 -3.67 57.91 -2.85
N LEU A 11 -2.81 57.77 -1.82
CA LEU A 11 -2.02 56.55 -1.62
C LEU A 11 -2.74 55.49 -0.78
N LEU A 12 -3.69 55.91 0.07
CA LEU A 12 -4.48 55.03 0.94
C LEU A 12 -5.75 54.48 0.28
N LEU A 13 -6.25 55.12 -0.78
CA LEU A 13 -7.41 54.61 -1.54
C LEU A 13 -7.03 53.72 -2.73
N MET A 14 -5.76 53.69 -3.16
CA MET A 14 -5.28 52.75 -4.18
C MET A 14 -4.75 51.43 -3.60
N SER A 15 -4.49 51.38 -2.30
CA SER A 15 -4.15 50.15 -1.56
C SER A 15 -5.39 49.41 -1.04
N PHE A 16 -6.57 50.05 -1.04
CA PHE A 16 -7.85 49.46 -0.62
C PHE A 16 -8.76 49.01 -1.79
N LEU A 17 -8.35 49.22 -3.04
CA LEU A 17 -9.12 48.89 -4.25
C LEU A 17 -8.42 47.91 -5.21
N VAL A 18 -7.31 47.30 -4.78
CA VAL A 18 -6.68 46.13 -5.43
C VAL A 18 -6.89 44.85 -4.59
N LEU A 19 -7.55 44.95 -3.43
CA LEU A 19 -7.85 43.84 -2.53
C LEU A 19 -9.25 43.23 -2.72
N THR A 20 -9.98 43.59 -3.79
CA THR A 20 -11.33 43.08 -4.09
C THR A 20 -11.48 42.54 -5.52
N GLY A 21 -10.39 42.16 -6.18
CA GLY A 21 -10.44 41.64 -7.56
C GLY A 21 -9.35 40.65 -7.95
N ALA A 22 -8.51 40.21 -7.01
CA ALA A 22 -7.85 38.94 -7.15
C ALA A 22 -8.87 37.89 -6.70
N THR A 23 -9.74 37.49 -7.64
CA THR A 23 -10.21 36.11 -7.63
C THR A 23 -8.94 35.28 -7.51
N PHE A 24 -8.63 34.84 -6.30
CA PHE A 24 -7.97 33.58 -6.12
C PHE A 24 -8.85 32.62 -6.92
N PHE A 25 -8.48 32.39 -8.18
CA PHE A 25 -8.52 31.05 -8.69
C PHE A 25 -7.59 30.29 -7.75
N GLY A 26 -8.07 29.99 -6.54
CA GLY A 26 -7.76 28.72 -5.95
C GLY A 26 -8.03 27.78 -7.11
N ASN A 27 -7.01 27.03 -7.52
CA ASN A 27 -7.31 25.80 -8.19
C ASN A 27 -8.30 25.14 -7.25
N GLN A 28 -9.60 25.22 -7.58
CA GLN A 28 -10.51 24.20 -7.17
C GLN A 28 -9.87 22.98 -7.80
N VAL A 29 -9.06 22.29 -7.02
CA VAL A 29 -8.99 20.86 -7.13
C VAL A 29 -10.45 20.49 -7.03
N GLN A 30 -11.09 20.29 -8.18
CA GLN A 30 -12.31 19.50 -8.20
C GLN A 30 -11.89 18.24 -7.49
N ALA A 31 -12.41 18.03 -6.28
CA ALA A 31 -12.49 16.69 -5.73
C ALA A 31 -13.05 15.85 -6.88
N LEU A 32 -12.28 14.87 -7.32
CA LEU A 32 -12.74 13.89 -8.29
C LEU A 32 -13.86 13.13 -7.58
N ASP A 33 -15.09 13.59 -7.82
CA ASP A 33 -16.39 13.06 -7.38
C ASP A 33 -16.53 12.61 -5.90
N ASP A 34 -17.51 13.22 -5.22
CA ASP A 34 -17.89 12.96 -3.81
C ASP A 34 -18.55 11.58 -3.58
N THR A 35 -18.27 10.58 -4.41
CA THR A 35 -18.60 9.20 -4.09
C THR A 35 -17.31 8.40 -4.05
N ASN A 36 -16.89 7.98 -2.86
CA ASN A 36 -15.85 6.97 -2.63
C ASN A 36 -16.25 5.57 -3.18
N ARG A 37 -17.02 5.52 -4.28
CA ARG A 37 -17.61 4.37 -4.98
C ARG A 37 -16.92 4.20 -6.34
N ASN A 38 -15.60 4.33 -6.36
CA ASN A 38 -14.81 4.41 -7.59
C ASN A 38 -14.60 3.04 -8.28
N GLU A 39 -15.27 1.97 -7.89
CA GLU A 39 -15.17 0.71 -8.65
C GLU A 39 -15.86 0.86 -10.00
N GLN A 40 -15.20 0.43 -11.09
CA GLN A 40 -15.72 0.39 -12.45
C GLN A 40 -16.07 -1.05 -12.84
N PHE A 41 -16.77 -1.21 -13.96
CA PHE A 41 -17.04 -2.53 -14.55
C PHE A 41 -15.76 -3.32 -14.86
N PRO A 42 -15.83 -4.65 -14.95
CA PRO A 42 -14.68 -5.44 -15.41
C PRO A 42 -14.12 -4.89 -16.73
N ALA A 43 -12.80 -4.99 -16.91
CA ALA A 43 -12.15 -4.51 -18.13
C ALA A 43 -12.65 -5.30 -19.36
N GLU A 44 -12.50 -4.73 -20.55
CA GLU A 44 -12.81 -5.46 -21.79
C GLU A 44 -11.95 -6.72 -21.94
N GLU A 45 -12.52 -7.79 -22.51
CA GLU A 45 -11.73 -8.95 -22.92
C GLU A 45 -10.73 -8.57 -24.03
N TYR A 46 -9.50 -9.04 -23.90
CA TYR A 46 -8.51 -8.88 -24.96
C TYR A 46 -8.62 -10.02 -25.97
N ASN A 47 -8.50 -9.68 -27.25
CA ASN A 47 -8.42 -10.62 -28.37
C ASN A 47 -7.00 -10.62 -28.92
N VAL A 48 -6.05 -11.19 -28.17
CA VAL A 48 -4.66 -11.33 -28.64
C VAL A 48 -4.56 -12.65 -29.38
N PRO A 49 -4.10 -12.67 -30.65
CA PRO A 49 -3.79 -13.93 -31.30
C PRO A 49 -2.72 -14.64 -30.47
N VAL A 50 -3.00 -15.87 -30.03
CA VAL A 50 -2.02 -16.75 -29.39
C VAL A 50 -0.84 -16.90 -30.35
N SER A 51 0.16 -16.05 -30.18
CA SER A 51 1.38 -16.09 -30.97
C SER A 51 2.36 -16.99 -30.25
N GLY A 52 2.86 -18.01 -30.95
CA GLY A 52 3.97 -18.80 -30.44
C GLY A 52 5.18 -17.90 -30.20
N VAL A 53 5.99 -18.24 -29.20
CA VAL A 53 7.30 -17.60 -29.05
C VAL A 53 8.22 -18.14 -30.16
N SER A 54 8.53 -17.31 -31.15
CA SER A 54 9.28 -17.74 -32.33
C SER A 54 10.79 -17.83 -32.07
N THR A 55 11.39 -18.95 -32.47
CA THR A 55 12.86 -19.08 -32.53
C THR A 55 13.48 -18.15 -33.57
N GLU A 56 12.73 -17.77 -34.61
CA GLU A 56 13.19 -16.82 -35.65
C GLU A 56 13.37 -15.40 -35.10
N ASP A 57 12.74 -15.09 -33.97
CA ASP A 57 12.91 -13.83 -33.24
C ASP A 57 13.98 -13.92 -32.13
N GLY A 58 14.81 -14.97 -32.15
CA GLY A 58 15.97 -15.13 -31.26
C GLY A 58 15.64 -15.64 -29.86
N TYR A 59 14.42 -16.10 -29.62
CA TYR A 59 14.03 -16.70 -28.34
C TYR A 59 14.38 -18.19 -28.29
N VAL A 60 15.02 -18.61 -27.21
CA VAL A 60 15.37 -20.01 -26.94
C VAL A 60 14.58 -20.52 -25.74
N LYS A 61 13.92 -21.67 -25.87
CA LYS A 61 13.26 -22.31 -24.72
C LYS A 61 14.30 -22.79 -23.72
N ILE A 62 14.21 -22.31 -22.48
CA ILE A 62 15.18 -22.59 -21.41
C ILE A 62 14.64 -23.59 -20.38
N TYR A 63 13.34 -23.59 -20.15
CA TYR A 63 12.70 -24.47 -19.18
C TYR A 63 11.22 -24.68 -19.55
N GLU A 64 10.65 -25.78 -19.09
CA GLU A 64 9.24 -26.10 -19.25
C GLU A 64 8.78 -26.93 -18.04
N ASN A 65 7.58 -26.65 -17.55
CA ASN A 65 6.88 -27.47 -16.57
C ASN A 65 5.46 -27.78 -17.04
N VAL A 66 4.59 -28.21 -16.11
CA VAL A 66 3.22 -28.60 -16.47
C VAL A 66 2.41 -27.42 -17.03
N ASN A 67 2.61 -26.22 -16.48
CA ASN A 67 1.79 -25.03 -16.75
C ASN A 67 2.48 -23.99 -17.63
N PHE A 68 3.82 -23.96 -17.67
CA PHE A 68 4.57 -22.86 -18.28
C PHE A 68 5.73 -23.33 -19.18
N GLU A 69 5.93 -22.61 -20.29
CA GLU A 69 7.15 -22.65 -21.09
C GLU A 69 7.91 -21.32 -20.93
N TYR A 70 9.21 -21.40 -20.62
CA TYR A 70 10.06 -20.22 -20.39
C TYR A 70 11.04 -20.07 -21.56
N PHE A 71 11.13 -18.87 -22.11
CA PHE A 71 11.97 -18.54 -23.25
C PHE A 71 12.83 -17.32 -22.96
N TYR A 72 14.09 -17.36 -23.38
CA TYR A 72 15.02 -16.24 -23.19
C TYR A 72 15.63 -15.80 -24.51
N ASN A 73 15.70 -14.50 -24.73
CA ASN A 73 16.43 -13.90 -25.84
C ASN A 73 17.68 -13.18 -25.30
N THR A 74 18.87 -13.66 -25.69
CA THR A 74 20.17 -13.16 -25.23
C THR A 74 20.55 -11.80 -25.81
N SER A 75 20.08 -11.45 -27.01
CA SER A 75 20.41 -10.15 -27.62
C SER A 75 19.54 -9.03 -27.05
N LYS A 76 18.30 -9.35 -26.67
CA LYS A 76 17.34 -8.38 -26.11
C LYS A 76 17.31 -8.37 -24.59
N ASN A 77 17.86 -9.39 -23.91
CA ASN A 77 17.73 -9.62 -22.47
C ASN A 77 16.27 -9.62 -22.02
N ILE A 78 15.42 -10.39 -22.71
CA ILE A 78 13.99 -10.51 -22.42
C ILE A 78 13.65 -11.97 -22.10
N LEU A 79 13.01 -12.17 -20.96
CA LEU A 79 12.36 -13.42 -20.57
C LEU A 79 10.89 -13.37 -20.99
N ARG A 80 10.44 -14.43 -21.65
CA ARG A 80 9.04 -14.68 -21.98
C ARG A 80 8.55 -15.94 -21.29
N ILE A 81 7.33 -15.90 -20.78
CA ILE A 81 6.70 -17.01 -20.07
C ILE A 81 5.35 -17.27 -20.74
N ARG A 82 5.24 -18.41 -21.42
CA ARG A 82 4.00 -18.82 -22.05
C ARG A 82 3.20 -19.66 -21.08
N ASN A 83 1.99 -19.23 -20.78
CA ASN A 83 0.98 -20.01 -20.09
C ASN A 83 0.45 -21.09 -21.06
N LYS A 84 0.57 -22.36 -20.70
CA LYS A 84 0.12 -23.49 -21.53
C LYS A 84 -1.40 -23.65 -21.52
N GLN A 85 -2.08 -23.10 -20.51
CA GLN A 85 -3.54 -23.18 -20.36
C GLN A 85 -4.24 -22.15 -21.24
N THR A 86 -3.79 -20.89 -21.22
CA THR A 86 -4.39 -19.79 -21.99
C THR A 86 -3.69 -19.54 -23.33
N GLY A 87 -2.43 -19.96 -23.45
CA GLY A 87 -1.56 -19.60 -24.57
C GLY A 87 -0.94 -18.21 -24.47
N PHE A 88 -1.33 -17.42 -23.45
CA PHE A 88 -0.81 -16.06 -23.24
C PHE A 88 0.69 -16.06 -22.95
N VAL A 89 1.38 -14.99 -23.36
CA VAL A 89 2.83 -14.85 -23.21
C VAL A 89 3.15 -13.61 -22.40
N TRP A 90 3.52 -13.81 -21.14
CA TRP A 90 4.11 -12.77 -20.30
C TRP A 90 5.51 -12.41 -20.81
N SER A 91 5.90 -11.14 -20.67
CA SER A 91 7.21 -10.65 -21.12
C SER A 91 7.80 -9.64 -20.15
N THR A 92 9.10 -9.69 -19.93
CA THR A 92 9.86 -8.69 -19.13
C THR A 92 10.23 -7.44 -19.96
N GLY A 93 9.48 -7.16 -21.02
CA GLY A 93 9.77 -6.09 -21.98
C GLY A 93 8.87 -6.16 -23.22
N ALA A 94 8.71 -5.03 -23.91
CA ALA A 94 7.86 -4.87 -25.09
C ALA A 94 8.32 -5.71 -26.30
N GLY A 95 9.61 -6.08 -26.39
CA GLY A 95 10.10 -7.05 -27.37
C GLY A 95 10.34 -6.49 -28.78
N ASN A 96 10.80 -5.25 -28.87
CA ASN A 96 10.80 -4.44 -30.09
C ASN A 96 11.78 -4.95 -31.16
N SER A 97 11.38 -4.88 -32.43
CA SER A 97 12.29 -4.99 -33.57
C SER A 97 12.73 -3.60 -34.02
N THR A 98 14.00 -3.45 -34.38
CA THR A 98 14.50 -2.16 -34.86
C THR A 98 13.88 -1.80 -36.20
N LYS A 99 13.83 -0.51 -36.54
CA LYS A 99 13.37 -0.04 -37.86
C LYS A 99 14.12 -0.76 -38.99
N ALA A 100 15.44 -0.86 -38.88
CA ALA A 100 16.28 -1.56 -39.87
C ALA A 100 15.98 -3.07 -39.98
N GLU A 101 15.73 -3.75 -38.85
CA GLU A 101 15.34 -5.17 -38.87
C GLU A 101 14.00 -5.37 -39.60
N MET A 102 13.02 -4.51 -39.33
CA MET A 102 11.70 -4.62 -39.95
C MET A 102 11.68 -4.20 -41.42
N GLU A 103 12.40 -3.15 -41.80
CA GLU A 103 12.56 -2.77 -43.21
C GLU A 103 13.23 -3.88 -44.02
N SER A 104 14.20 -4.58 -43.43
CA SER A 104 14.82 -5.74 -44.06
C SER A 104 13.86 -6.93 -44.19
N LYS A 105 13.19 -7.32 -43.09
CA LYS A 105 12.19 -8.42 -43.07
C LYS A 105 11.01 -8.16 -44.00
N CYS A 106 10.62 -6.90 -44.17
CA CYS A 106 9.46 -6.46 -44.95
C CYS A 106 9.83 -5.71 -46.24
N SER A 107 10.95 -6.11 -46.85
CA SER A 107 11.48 -5.48 -48.06
C SER A 107 10.78 -5.94 -49.35
N HIS A 108 10.07 -7.07 -49.33
CA HIS A 108 9.30 -7.57 -50.47
C HIS A 108 8.05 -8.32 -50.00
N ILE A 109 6.99 -7.56 -49.72
CA ILE A 109 5.74 -8.08 -49.20
C ILE A 109 4.54 -7.56 -50.01
N ARG A 110 3.46 -8.32 -50.05
CA ARG A 110 2.26 -8.00 -50.81
C ARG A 110 1.26 -7.21 -49.98
N ALA A 111 0.66 -6.16 -50.54
CA ALA A 111 -0.37 -5.38 -49.87
C ALA A 111 -1.56 -6.25 -49.40
N ASN A 112 -2.13 -5.90 -48.24
CA ASN A 112 -3.32 -6.53 -47.65
C ASN A 112 -3.18 -8.04 -47.33
N THR A 113 -1.96 -8.56 -47.14
CA THR A 113 -1.73 -9.91 -46.63
C THR A 113 -1.48 -9.90 -45.11
N PRO A 114 -1.62 -11.05 -44.41
CA PRO A 114 -1.21 -11.16 -43.01
C PRO A 114 0.24 -10.74 -42.75
N GLU A 115 1.14 -11.02 -43.71
CA GLU A 115 2.55 -10.62 -43.65
C GLU A 115 2.69 -9.09 -43.67
N TYR A 116 1.91 -8.39 -44.50
CA TYR A 116 1.87 -6.93 -44.53
C TYR A 116 1.40 -6.34 -43.19
N PHE A 117 0.33 -6.87 -42.61
CA PHE A 117 -0.17 -6.40 -41.32
C PHE A 117 0.75 -6.77 -40.13
N ALA A 118 1.62 -7.77 -40.29
CA ALA A 118 2.63 -8.12 -39.30
C ALA A 118 3.87 -7.19 -39.34
N CYS A 119 4.05 -6.42 -40.42
CA CYS A 119 5.16 -5.50 -40.61
C CYS A 119 4.96 -4.19 -39.84
N THR A 120 5.42 -4.18 -38.59
CA THR A 120 5.17 -3.12 -37.63
C THR A 120 6.41 -2.88 -36.80
N ILE A 121 6.73 -1.62 -36.49
CA ILE A 121 7.79 -1.27 -35.53
C ILE A 121 7.17 -0.69 -34.27
N ASP A 122 7.78 -0.92 -33.11
CA ASP A 122 7.37 -0.26 -31.87
C ASP A 122 7.78 1.23 -31.94
N ALA A 123 6.92 2.13 -31.47
CA ALA A 123 7.15 3.57 -31.53
C ALA A 123 8.00 4.09 -30.37
N GLY A 124 8.46 3.22 -29.47
CA GLY A 124 9.22 3.58 -28.28
C GLY A 124 8.37 4.27 -27.20
N PRO A 125 8.93 4.45 -25.99
CA PRO A 125 8.22 5.08 -24.89
C PRO A 125 7.83 6.54 -25.15
N ASN A 126 8.46 7.25 -26.10
CA ASN A 126 8.14 8.64 -26.43
C ASN A 126 7.26 8.80 -27.68
N ARG A 127 6.81 7.68 -28.28
CA ARG A 127 5.82 7.65 -29.39
C ARG A 127 6.36 8.32 -30.67
N ASN A 128 7.56 7.96 -31.08
CA ASN A 128 8.21 8.56 -32.25
C ASN A 128 8.93 7.57 -33.20
N GLY A 129 9.13 6.31 -32.79
CA GLY A 129 9.82 5.27 -33.56
C GLY A 129 11.33 5.45 -33.74
N ASN A 130 11.89 6.54 -33.22
CA ASN A 130 13.28 6.95 -33.37
C ASN A 130 13.95 7.18 -32.01
N ASP A 131 13.41 6.58 -30.95
CA ASP A 131 13.96 6.64 -29.61
C ASP A 131 15.36 6.02 -29.56
N ASN A 132 16.23 6.57 -28.70
CA ASN A 132 17.56 6.02 -28.50
C ASN A 132 17.49 4.70 -27.68
N ALA A 133 18.61 3.96 -27.64
CA ALA A 133 18.68 2.70 -26.90
C ALA A 133 18.33 2.86 -25.40
N GLY A 134 18.71 3.99 -24.78
CA GLY A 134 18.38 4.28 -23.38
C GLY A 134 16.88 4.44 -23.14
N ALA A 135 16.16 5.09 -24.05
CA ALA A 135 14.70 5.18 -24.00
C ALA A 135 14.07 3.79 -24.18
N TYR A 136 14.48 3.00 -25.18
CA TYR A 136 13.97 1.64 -25.35
C TYR A 136 14.26 0.71 -24.17
N ALA A 137 15.33 0.95 -23.40
CA ALA A 137 15.63 0.23 -22.18
C ALA A 137 14.56 0.42 -21.10
N GLN A 138 13.89 1.58 -21.04
CA GLN A 138 12.84 1.87 -20.04
C GLN A 138 11.63 0.92 -20.14
N ILE A 139 11.46 0.27 -21.30
CA ILE A 139 10.35 -0.65 -21.59
C ILE A 139 10.83 -2.07 -21.96
N ASN A 140 12.14 -2.34 -21.85
CA ASN A 140 12.77 -3.62 -22.15
C ASN A 140 13.91 -3.93 -21.15
N GLN A 141 13.55 -4.35 -19.95
CA GLN A 141 14.51 -4.50 -18.86
C GLN A 141 14.16 -5.64 -17.89
N MET A 142 15.11 -6.55 -17.69
CA MET A 142 15.04 -7.58 -16.64
C MET A 142 15.56 -7.08 -15.27
N LEU A 143 16.48 -6.14 -15.24
CA LEU A 143 17.06 -5.62 -14.01
C LEU A 143 17.37 -4.13 -14.17
N GLY A 144 16.90 -3.32 -13.23
CA GLY A 144 17.27 -1.93 -13.09
C GLY A 144 17.93 -1.59 -11.77
N PHE A 145 18.60 -0.45 -11.72
CA PHE A 145 19.12 0.17 -10.52
C PHE A 145 19.28 1.69 -10.72
N THR A 146 19.33 2.42 -9.63
CA THR A 146 19.74 3.83 -9.59
C THR A 146 20.94 3.98 -8.68
N TYR A 147 21.74 5.03 -8.87
CA TYR A 147 22.93 5.27 -8.07
C TYR A 147 23.19 6.78 -7.87
N PHE A 148 23.96 7.10 -6.83
CA PHE A 148 24.37 8.47 -6.55
C PHE A 148 25.70 8.82 -7.24
N ASN A 149 25.80 10.07 -7.71
CA ASN A 149 27.02 10.67 -8.22
C ASN A 149 27.44 11.88 -7.38
N LYS A 150 28.66 11.87 -6.86
CA LYS A 150 29.30 13.03 -6.22
C LYS A 150 29.80 13.99 -7.31
N THR A 151 29.19 15.16 -7.43
CA THR A 151 29.77 16.23 -8.25
C THR A 151 30.67 17.14 -7.41
N SER A 152 31.61 17.86 -8.04
CA SER A 152 32.59 18.72 -7.33
C SER A 152 32.01 19.99 -6.71
N THR A 153 30.76 20.33 -7.05
CA THR A 153 29.93 21.32 -6.35
C THR A 153 29.08 20.55 -5.36
N ALA A 154 28.88 21.01 -4.13
CA ALA A 154 28.20 20.28 -3.04
C ALA A 154 26.77 19.73 -3.32
N THR A 155 26.28 19.81 -4.55
CA THR A 155 25.13 19.15 -5.13
C THR A 155 25.48 17.73 -5.61
N GLN A 156 24.81 16.74 -5.04
CA GLN A 156 24.83 15.38 -5.54
C GLN A 156 23.68 15.18 -6.52
N THR A 157 23.90 14.40 -7.57
CA THR A 157 22.88 14.14 -8.60
C THR A 157 22.58 12.66 -8.66
N LYS A 158 21.30 12.29 -8.65
CA LYS A 158 20.82 10.94 -8.90
C LYS A 158 20.87 10.64 -10.39
N SER A 159 21.41 9.48 -10.78
CA SER A 159 21.25 8.97 -12.14
C SER A 159 19.92 8.24 -12.27
N ASN A 160 19.05 8.75 -13.13
CA ASN A 160 17.74 8.16 -13.37
C ASN A 160 17.86 7.14 -14.52
N ILE A 161 18.23 5.89 -14.18
CA ILE A 161 18.08 4.69 -15.01
C ILE A 161 18.69 4.80 -16.44
N GLU A 162 19.92 4.33 -16.62
CA GLU A 162 20.51 4.06 -17.95
C GLU A 162 21.06 2.63 -17.98
N ILE A 163 20.26 1.66 -18.46
CA ILE A 163 20.61 0.24 -18.29
C ILE A 163 20.40 -0.56 -19.58
N GLN A 164 20.90 -0.01 -20.68
CA GLN A 164 21.33 -0.84 -21.81
C GLN A 164 22.68 -0.40 -22.38
N SER A 165 23.02 0.90 -22.37
CA SER A 165 24.33 1.39 -22.83
C SER A 165 25.51 0.99 -21.93
N ASP A 166 25.25 0.77 -20.65
CA ASP A 166 26.28 0.52 -19.62
C ASP A 166 26.49 -0.97 -19.34
N ILE A 167 25.71 -1.85 -19.99
CA ILE A 167 25.85 -3.30 -19.86
C ILE A 167 27.11 -3.75 -20.61
N VAL A 168 28.05 -4.33 -19.88
CA VAL A 168 29.25 -4.95 -20.47
C VAL A 168 28.98 -6.41 -20.86
N SER A 169 28.27 -7.13 -19.99
CA SER A 169 27.96 -8.54 -20.20
C SER A 169 26.70 -8.94 -19.46
N THR A 170 25.93 -9.81 -20.10
CA THR A 170 24.78 -10.50 -19.53
C THR A 170 24.88 -11.98 -19.87
N GLU A 171 24.63 -12.83 -18.88
CA GLU A 171 24.56 -14.28 -19.09
C GLU A 171 23.38 -14.85 -18.31
N PHE A 172 22.54 -15.65 -18.98
CA PHE A 172 21.50 -16.41 -18.29
C PHE A 172 21.91 -17.87 -18.20
N VAL A 173 22.39 -18.27 -17.02
CA VAL A 173 23.03 -19.58 -16.81
C VAL A 173 22.13 -20.50 -16.02
N ARG A 174 21.99 -21.74 -16.50
CA ARG A 174 21.26 -22.78 -15.78
C ARG A 174 22.10 -23.32 -14.63
N HIS A 175 21.47 -23.63 -13.50
CA HIS A 175 22.10 -24.39 -12.43
C HIS A 175 22.54 -25.77 -12.92
N GLN A 176 23.68 -26.27 -12.43
CA GLN A 176 24.26 -27.54 -12.91
C GLN A 176 23.37 -28.75 -12.61
N THR A 177 22.74 -28.77 -11.43
CA THR A 177 21.93 -29.91 -10.95
C THR A 177 20.43 -29.76 -11.19
N TYR A 178 19.89 -28.54 -11.18
CA TYR A 178 18.44 -28.29 -11.11
C TYR A 178 17.99 -27.56 -12.36
N ALA A 179 17.21 -28.23 -13.21
CA ALA A 179 16.80 -27.69 -14.51
C ALA A 179 15.91 -26.44 -14.40
N ASN A 180 15.20 -26.31 -13.28
CA ASN A 180 14.28 -25.21 -12.99
C ASN A 180 14.94 -24.03 -12.26
N ARG A 181 16.27 -24.06 -12.07
CA ARG A 181 17.02 -22.98 -11.43
C ARG A 181 17.95 -22.32 -12.43
N TRP A 182 17.87 -21.00 -12.50
CA TRP A 182 18.65 -20.17 -13.42
C TRP A 182 19.21 -18.96 -12.70
N MET A 183 20.26 -18.36 -13.26
CA MET A 183 20.85 -17.14 -12.73
C MET A 183 21.14 -16.18 -13.86
N PHE A 184 20.54 -14.99 -13.80
CA PHE A 184 20.82 -13.89 -14.70
C PHE A 184 21.95 -13.06 -14.11
N LYS A 185 23.14 -13.20 -14.69
CA LYS A 185 24.35 -12.51 -14.27
C LYS A 185 24.54 -11.27 -15.12
N THR A 186 24.72 -10.13 -14.49
CA THR A 186 24.95 -8.87 -15.21
C THR A 186 26.12 -8.11 -14.63
N THR A 187 26.94 -7.58 -15.54
CA THR A 187 28.01 -6.64 -15.23
C THR A 187 27.76 -5.34 -15.96
N TYR A 188 27.74 -4.26 -15.20
CA TYR A 188 27.63 -2.89 -15.66
C TYR A 188 28.96 -2.16 -15.51
N GLN A 189 29.28 -1.30 -16.47
CA GLN A 189 30.33 -0.29 -16.34
C GLN A 189 29.71 1.08 -16.51
N THR A 190 29.71 1.87 -15.45
CA THR A 190 29.12 3.20 -15.45
C THR A 190 30.06 4.22 -14.83
N SER A 191 29.85 5.50 -15.15
CA SER A 191 30.63 6.59 -14.58
C SER A 191 30.05 6.98 -13.22
N ILE A 192 30.76 6.60 -12.15
CA ILE A 192 30.43 6.96 -10.77
C ILE A 192 31.56 7.85 -10.24
N ASP A 193 31.22 9.03 -9.73
CA ASP A 193 32.18 10.00 -9.18
C ASP A 193 33.30 10.37 -10.18
N ARG A 194 32.94 10.46 -11.48
CA ARG A 194 33.85 10.71 -12.62
C ARG A 194 34.87 9.59 -12.88
N GLU A 195 34.69 8.41 -12.30
CA GLU A 195 35.49 7.24 -12.55
C GLU A 195 34.63 6.11 -13.14
N THR A 196 35.18 5.34 -14.07
CA THR A 196 34.52 4.12 -14.53
C THR A 196 34.52 3.09 -13.40
N LYS A 197 33.34 2.74 -12.91
CA LYS A 197 33.13 1.71 -11.89
C LYS A 197 32.38 0.53 -12.46
N THR A 198 32.64 -0.63 -11.87
CA THR A 198 31.94 -1.87 -12.18
C THR A 198 30.88 -2.14 -11.12
N ILE A 199 29.67 -2.50 -11.54
CA ILE A 199 28.61 -3.03 -10.68
C ILE A 199 28.22 -4.40 -11.23
N ASN A 200 28.26 -5.42 -10.39
CA ASN A 200 27.73 -6.74 -10.71
C ASN A 200 26.49 -7.01 -9.84
N ILE A 201 25.43 -7.47 -10.47
CA ILE A 201 24.21 -7.90 -9.78
C ILE A 201 23.73 -9.18 -10.47
N ASN A 202 23.57 -10.25 -9.69
CA ASN A 202 22.99 -11.50 -10.19
C ASN A 202 21.59 -11.71 -9.62
N MET A 203 20.64 -12.08 -10.48
CA MET A 203 19.30 -12.51 -10.07
C MET A 203 19.17 -14.03 -10.20
N ARG A 204 18.75 -14.70 -9.14
CA ARG A 204 18.48 -16.14 -9.11
C ARG A 204 16.99 -16.38 -9.38
N PHE A 205 16.69 -17.26 -10.32
CA PHE A 205 15.34 -17.66 -10.69
C PHE A 205 15.07 -19.10 -10.27
N LEU A 206 13.91 -19.34 -9.66
CA LEU A 206 13.36 -20.67 -9.41
C LEU A 206 11.99 -20.76 -10.07
N PHE A 207 11.85 -21.64 -11.06
CA PHE A 207 10.60 -21.87 -11.79
C PHE A 207 9.82 -23.05 -11.17
N ASP A 208 8.51 -22.89 -11.01
CA ASP A 208 7.60 -23.94 -10.54
C ASP A 208 6.22 -23.86 -11.21
N ASP A 209 5.34 -24.79 -10.84
CA ASP A 209 4.05 -24.97 -11.50
C ASP A 209 3.04 -23.84 -11.21
N ARG A 210 3.33 -22.93 -10.27
CA ARG A 210 2.50 -21.74 -9.99
C ARG A 210 3.09 -20.44 -10.56
N GLY A 211 4.38 -20.43 -10.89
CA GLY A 211 5.05 -19.24 -11.40
C GLY A 211 6.56 -19.30 -11.16
N PHE A 212 7.11 -18.31 -10.46
CA PHE A 212 8.54 -18.24 -10.22
C PHE A 212 8.96 -17.33 -9.06
N ASN A 213 10.13 -17.59 -8.49
CA ASN A 213 10.83 -16.70 -7.57
C ASN A 213 11.97 -15.98 -8.27
N VAL A 214 12.28 -14.77 -7.78
CA VAL A 214 13.45 -13.98 -8.12
C VAL A 214 14.13 -13.55 -6.83
N ASP A 215 15.35 -14.03 -6.60
CA ASP A 215 16.16 -13.68 -5.44
C ASP A 215 17.44 -12.94 -5.88
N ILE A 216 17.78 -11.87 -5.18
CA ILE A 216 19.08 -11.18 -5.30
C ILE A 216 19.69 -11.24 -3.91
N LEU A 217 20.69 -12.11 -3.73
CA LEU A 217 21.36 -12.24 -2.44
C LEU A 217 22.37 -11.11 -2.25
N GLU A 218 22.67 -10.76 -1.01
CA GLU A 218 23.68 -9.76 -0.67
C GLU A 218 25.04 -10.08 -1.34
N GLU A 219 25.40 -11.37 -1.34
CA GLU A 219 26.62 -11.90 -1.96
C GLU A 219 26.65 -11.79 -3.50
N ASP A 220 25.49 -11.64 -4.13
CA ASP A 220 25.34 -11.50 -5.58
C ASP A 220 25.45 -10.05 -6.05
N ILE A 221 25.65 -9.10 -5.13
CA ILE A 221 25.90 -7.69 -5.42
C ILE A 221 27.37 -7.38 -5.14
N SER A 222 28.13 -7.01 -6.17
CA SER A 222 29.56 -6.74 -6.06
C SER A 222 30.06 -5.68 -7.05
N GLY A 223 31.39 -5.47 -7.08
CA GLY A 223 32.03 -4.51 -7.97
C GLY A 223 32.42 -3.20 -7.27
N THR A 224 33.31 -2.44 -7.91
CA THR A 224 33.88 -1.21 -7.36
C THR A 224 32.86 -0.08 -7.20
N GLY A 225 31.70 -0.17 -7.85
CA GLY A 225 30.62 0.81 -7.76
C GLY A 225 29.49 0.46 -6.78
N LYS A 226 29.55 -0.69 -6.09
CA LYS A 226 28.48 -1.17 -5.18
C LYS A 226 28.06 -0.10 -4.16
N TYR A 227 29.02 0.65 -3.62
CA TYR A 227 28.79 1.65 -2.57
C TYR A 227 27.84 2.78 -2.99
N ALA A 228 27.67 3.02 -4.29
CA ALA A 228 26.86 4.11 -4.81
C ALA A 228 25.42 3.69 -5.15
N LEU A 229 25.09 2.40 -5.10
CA LEU A 229 23.76 1.89 -5.39
C LEU A 229 22.72 2.52 -4.46
N GLU A 230 21.72 3.18 -5.02
CA GLU A 230 20.58 3.73 -4.30
C GLU A 230 19.47 2.70 -4.18
N ALA A 231 19.08 2.09 -5.29
CA ALA A 231 17.99 1.13 -5.32
C ALA A 231 18.13 0.15 -6.47
N ILE A 232 17.56 -1.04 -6.31
CA ILE A 232 17.50 -2.09 -7.32
C ILE A 232 16.03 -2.35 -7.69
N TYR A 233 15.77 -2.54 -8.98
CA TYR A 233 14.44 -2.76 -9.55
C TYR A 233 14.43 -4.08 -10.33
N PRO A 234 14.05 -5.22 -9.72
CA PRO A 234 13.96 -6.49 -10.42
C PRO A 234 12.74 -6.52 -11.35
N LEU A 235 12.90 -6.93 -12.61
CA LEU A 235 11.80 -7.08 -13.58
C LEU A 235 10.86 -5.84 -13.71
N PRO A 236 11.39 -4.61 -13.86
CA PRO A 236 10.59 -3.37 -13.78
C PRO A 236 9.53 -3.23 -14.90
N CYS A 237 9.64 -4.01 -15.98
CA CYS A 237 8.74 -3.98 -17.13
C CYS A 237 7.71 -5.12 -17.12
N PHE A 238 7.73 -6.02 -16.14
CA PHE A 238 6.84 -7.17 -16.11
C PHE A 238 5.42 -6.74 -15.73
N GLY A 239 4.44 -7.01 -16.60
CA GLY A 239 3.06 -6.52 -16.42
C GLY A 239 2.81 -5.09 -16.92
N GLN A 240 3.69 -4.54 -17.77
CA GLN A 240 3.43 -3.23 -18.40
C GLN A 240 2.39 -3.35 -19.53
N SER A 241 1.53 -2.33 -19.66
CA SER A 241 0.58 -2.20 -20.78
C SER A 241 0.67 -0.82 -21.43
N GLY A 242 0.33 -0.75 -22.72
CA GLY A 242 0.29 0.46 -23.52
C GLY A 242 1.24 0.40 -24.71
N GLY A 243 1.79 1.54 -25.08
CA GLY A 243 2.70 1.68 -26.20
C GLY A 243 2.01 1.89 -27.53
N ASN A 244 2.84 2.26 -28.50
CA ASN A 244 2.41 2.57 -29.85
C ASN A 244 3.27 1.81 -30.86
N MET A 245 2.75 1.67 -32.07
CA MET A 245 3.43 1.04 -33.19
C MET A 245 3.39 1.96 -34.40
N LEU A 246 4.40 1.92 -35.26
CA LEU A 246 4.31 2.44 -36.62
C LEU A 246 3.95 1.28 -37.55
N THR A 247 2.99 1.52 -38.41
CA THR A 247 2.51 0.55 -39.40
C THR A 247 3.24 0.73 -40.73
N CYS A 248 3.42 -0.37 -41.46
CA CYS A 248 4.07 -0.35 -42.76
C CYS A 248 3.27 0.48 -43.78
N THR A 249 3.94 1.46 -44.38
CA THR A 249 3.51 2.11 -45.62
C THR A 249 4.29 1.48 -46.78
N LEU A 250 3.60 0.91 -47.76
CA LEU A 250 4.28 0.28 -48.90
C LEU A 250 4.76 1.33 -49.91
N GLU A 251 6.04 1.25 -50.25
CA GLU A 251 6.66 2.01 -51.33
C GLU A 251 7.12 1.08 -52.46
N ASN A 252 7.30 1.65 -53.66
CA ASN A 252 7.77 0.94 -54.86
C ASN A 252 6.91 -0.29 -55.21
N VAL A 253 5.59 -0.17 -55.07
CA VAL A 253 4.64 -1.27 -55.32
C VAL A 253 4.61 -1.64 -56.80
N ASP A 254 4.86 -2.91 -57.11
CA ASP A 254 4.80 -3.46 -58.47
C ASP A 254 3.37 -3.80 -58.93
N GLU A 255 3.23 -4.28 -60.17
CA GLU A 255 1.94 -4.62 -60.78
C GLU A 255 1.20 -5.75 -60.05
N ASP A 256 1.92 -6.61 -59.32
CA ASP A 256 1.38 -7.73 -58.55
C ASP A 256 1.03 -7.36 -57.09
N GLY A 257 1.34 -6.11 -56.71
CA GLY A 257 1.05 -5.53 -55.40
C GLY A 257 2.15 -5.74 -54.36
N TYR A 258 3.36 -6.12 -54.76
CA TYR A 258 4.52 -6.26 -53.88
C TYR A 258 5.30 -4.96 -53.77
N GLY A 259 5.70 -4.59 -52.56
CA GLY A 259 6.54 -3.43 -52.31
C GLY A 259 7.43 -3.61 -51.09
N SER A 260 8.08 -2.52 -50.70
CA SER A 260 8.94 -2.45 -49.51
C SER A 260 8.29 -1.55 -48.46
N CYS A 261 8.33 -1.97 -47.19
CA CYS A 261 7.81 -1.16 -46.09
C CYS A 261 8.69 0.05 -45.77
N THR A 262 8.05 1.20 -45.58
CA THR A 262 8.59 2.36 -44.87
C THR A 262 7.73 2.68 -43.63
N PHE A 263 8.34 3.29 -42.62
CA PHE A 263 7.72 3.57 -41.32
C PHE A 263 7.89 5.04 -40.96
N GLU A 264 6.78 5.79 -41.04
CA GLU A 264 6.74 7.24 -40.83
C GLU A 264 5.88 7.60 -39.61
N ALA A 265 6.21 8.70 -38.92
CA ALA A 265 5.52 9.09 -37.68
C ALA A 265 4.01 9.33 -37.85
N SER A 266 3.54 9.60 -39.07
CA SER A 266 2.11 9.71 -39.40
C SER A 266 1.35 8.37 -39.31
N SER A 267 2.05 7.24 -39.26
CA SER A 267 1.49 5.88 -39.20
C SER A 267 1.34 5.33 -37.78
N ILE A 268 1.57 6.17 -36.76
CA ILE A 268 1.52 5.78 -35.35
C ILE A 268 0.10 5.41 -34.95
N THR A 269 -0.06 4.19 -34.46
CA THR A 269 -1.30 3.67 -33.86
C THR A 269 -1.01 3.03 -32.50
N LYS A 270 -2.05 2.68 -31.74
CA LYS A 270 -1.90 1.83 -30.55
C LYS A 270 -1.34 0.47 -30.93
N ASN A 271 -0.47 -0.10 -30.10
CA ASN A 271 0.12 -1.41 -30.34
C ASN A 271 -0.76 -2.51 -29.71
N PRO A 272 -1.58 -3.26 -30.46
CA PRO A 272 -2.51 -4.25 -29.89
C PRO A 272 -1.79 -5.45 -29.24
N LYS A 273 -0.46 -5.59 -29.41
CA LYS A 273 0.33 -6.62 -28.74
C LYS A 273 0.72 -6.25 -27.30
N THR A 274 0.71 -4.95 -26.98
CA THR A 274 1.17 -4.43 -25.68
C THR A 274 0.14 -3.50 -25.01
N ASP A 275 -0.76 -2.86 -25.75
CA ASP A 275 -1.88 -2.06 -25.24
C ASP A 275 -3.06 -2.99 -24.93
N LEU A 276 -2.94 -3.69 -23.80
CA LEU A 276 -3.94 -4.63 -23.30
C LEU A 276 -4.86 -3.94 -22.26
N PRO A 277 -6.18 -4.19 -22.29
CA PRO A 277 -7.08 -3.81 -21.20
C PRO A 277 -6.74 -4.58 -19.92
N GLY A 278 -7.25 -4.13 -18.78
CA GLY A 278 -6.99 -4.70 -17.46
C GLY A 278 -6.53 -3.64 -16.47
N TYR A 279 -5.76 -4.03 -15.45
CA TYR A 279 -5.34 -3.11 -14.39
C TYR A 279 -4.08 -3.55 -13.66
N VAL A 280 -3.43 -2.58 -13.01
CA VAL A 280 -2.48 -2.79 -11.91
C VAL A 280 -3.24 -2.81 -10.60
N PHE A 281 -2.92 -3.76 -9.71
CA PHE A 281 -3.34 -3.72 -8.31
C PHE A 281 -2.20 -3.18 -7.42
N LEU A 282 -2.52 -2.27 -6.52
CA LEU A 282 -1.64 -1.74 -5.48
C LEU A 282 -2.27 -1.92 -4.08
N PRO A 283 -1.46 -2.23 -3.05
CA PRO A 283 -1.92 -2.50 -1.68
C PRO A 283 -2.16 -1.21 -0.87
N ASP A 284 -2.68 -0.17 -1.52
CA ASP A 284 -2.93 1.14 -0.89
C ASP A 284 -4.30 1.17 -0.20
N GLY A 285 -4.31 1.46 1.11
CA GLY A 285 -5.50 1.36 1.94
C GLY A 285 -6.10 -0.05 1.95
N SER A 286 -7.39 -0.17 1.63
CA SER A 286 -8.04 -1.48 1.44
C SER A 286 -7.54 -2.22 0.19
N GLY A 287 -6.96 -1.49 -0.76
CA GLY A 287 -6.57 -1.95 -2.09
C GLY A 287 -7.01 -0.96 -3.16
N ALA A 288 -6.13 -0.70 -4.13
CA ALA A 288 -6.38 0.20 -5.25
C ALA A 288 -6.16 -0.51 -6.59
N LEU A 289 -7.03 -0.24 -7.56
CA LEU A 289 -6.80 -0.60 -8.96
C LEU A 289 -6.39 0.64 -9.77
N ILE A 290 -5.53 0.44 -10.75
CA ILE A 290 -5.20 1.41 -11.79
C ILE A 290 -5.46 0.76 -13.14
N ARG A 291 -6.59 1.10 -13.73
CA ARG A 291 -7.03 0.55 -15.01
C ARG A 291 -6.23 1.07 -16.19
N TYR A 292 -5.84 0.15 -17.07
CA TYR A 292 -5.12 0.49 -18.29
C TYR A 292 -6.01 1.22 -19.26
N ASP A 293 -7.28 0.86 -19.40
CA ASP A 293 -8.26 1.37 -20.36
C ASP A 293 -8.82 2.77 -20.05
N THR A 294 -8.20 3.51 -19.13
CA THR A 294 -8.62 4.90 -18.85
C THR A 294 -7.99 5.93 -19.80
N ASN A 295 -8.72 7.03 -20.01
CA ASN A 295 -8.25 8.24 -20.70
C ASN A 295 -7.52 9.22 -19.75
N ARG A 296 -7.08 8.75 -18.57
CA ARG A 296 -6.40 9.60 -17.58
C ARG A 296 -4.96 9.86 -18.03
N GLU A 297 -4.72 11.08 -18.50
CA GLU A 297 -3.40 11.53 -18.93
C GLU A 297 -2.47 11.80 -17.74
N MET A 298 -1.47 10.94 -17.55
CA MET A 298 -0.45 11.17 -16.53
C MET A 298 0.65 12.11 -17.02
N ASP A 299 1.24 12.86 -16.09
CA ASP A 299 2.52 13.49 -16.35
C ASP A 299 3.64 12.45 -16.25
N ASN A 300 4.85 12.77 -16.72
CA ASN A 300 6.00 11.86 -16.65
C ASN A 300 6.51 11.59 -15.20
N LYS A 301 5.76 11.98 -14.17
CA LYS A 301 6.14 11.83 -12.76
C LYS A 301 5.86 10.40 -12.28
N GLU A 302 6.82 9.87 -11.52
CA GLU A 302 6.65 8.61 -10.81
C GLU A 302 5.94 8.85 -9.48
N ILE A 303 5.06 7.93 -9.11
CA ILE A 303 4.42 7.87 -7.79
C ILE A 303 5.09 6.73 -7.04
N TYR A 304 5.48 6.98 -5.80
CA TYR A 304 6.18 6.02 -4.97
C TYR A 304 5.28 5.56 -3.82
N PHE A 305 5.32 4.27 -3.57
CA PHE A 305 4.48 3.57 -2.62
C PHE A 305 5.39 2.78 -1.67
N ASP A 306 5.56 3.28 -0.45
CA ASP A 306 6.42 2.68 0.56
C ASP A 306 5.68 1.70 1.46
N VAL A 307 6.30 0.54 1.69
CA VAL A 307 5.73 -0.47 2.59
C VAL A 307 6.16 -0.21 4.04
N TYR A 308 5.24 -0.44 4.98
CA TYR A 308 5.40 -0.36 6.44
C TYR A 308 5.53 1.04 7.08
N GLY A 309 5.29 2.12 6.34
CA GLY A 309 5.17 3.47 6.90
C GLY A 309 6.44 3.96 7.59
N ASP A 310 7.49 4.24 6.80
CA ASP A 310 8.71 4.89 7.29
C ASP A 310 8.41 6.36 7.63
N PRO A 311 8.57 6.79 8.90
CA PRO A 311 8.26 8.16 9.31
C PRO A 311 9.15 9.21 8.64
N TYR A 312 10.27 8.81 8.03
CA TYR A 312 11.20 9.70 7.33
C TYR A 312 11.02 9.66 5.80
N ARG A 313 9.96 9.03 5.29
CA ARG A 313 9.61 9.00 3.86
C ARG A 313 8.33 9.80 3.63
N GLU A 314 8.46 10.95 2.97
CA GLU A 314 7.33 11.72 2.43
C GLU A 314 7.56 11.94 0.93
N GLY A 315 7.72 10.82 0.21
CA GLY A 315 7.95 10.69 -1.23
C GLY A 315 9.38 11.01 -1.72
N TYR A 316 10.04 10.04 -2.39
CA TYR A 316 11.43 9.95 -2.91
C TYR A 316 12.03 11.12 -3.73
N THR A 317 11.56 12.35 -3.54
CA THR A 317 11.93 13.57 -4.24
C THR A 317 12.64 14.54 -3.30
N GLU A 318 13.43 15.46 -3.86
CA GLU A 318 14.37 16.38 -3.17
C GLU A 318 13.82 17.15 -1.94
N ALA A 319 12.51 17.16 -1.69
CA ALA A 319 11.89 17.80 -0.54
C ALA A 319 12.00 17.01 0.78
N GLU A 320 12.24 15.69 0.73
CA GLU A 320 12.13 14.76 1.87
C GLU A 320 13.07 15.02 3.05
N PHE A 321 14.18 15.75 2.85
CA PHE A 321 15.18 15.95 3.91
C PHE A 321 15.60 17.41 4.14
N ALA A 322 14.88 18.38 3.57
CA ALA A 322 15.18 19.78 3.83
C ALA A 322 14.97 20.18 5.32
N SER A 323 14.07 19.48 6.04
CA SER A 323 13.67 19.69 7.44
C SER A 323 14.27 18.69 8.47
N GLY A 324 15.19 17.82 8.05
CA GLY A 324 16.34 17.35 8.87
C GLY A 324 16.15 16.34 10.01
N ASN A 325 14.94 16.09 10.52
CA ASN A 325 14.61 15.17 11.65
C ASN A 325 13.21 15.41 12.22
N ILE A 326 12.55 16.49 11.78
CA ILE A 326 11.23 16.90 12.24
C ILE A 326 10.20 16.55 11.18
N VAL A 327 9.22 15.76 11.58
CA VAL A 327 8.00 15.44 10.81
C VAL A 327 6.87 16.26 11.43
N TYR A 328 6.11 16.95 10.60
CA TYR A 328 4.91 17.65 11.03
C TYR A 328 3.70 16.78 10.71
N GLU A 329 2.76 16.70 11.66
CA GLU A 329 1.42 16.18 11.38
C GLU A 329 0.87 16.86 10.11
N HIS A 330 0.19 16.14 9.22
CA HIS A 330 -0.35 16.78 8.03
C HIS A 330 -1.55 17.66 8.39
N ALA A 331 -1.64 18.84 7.77
CA ALA A 331 -2.83 19.70 7.88
C ALA A 331 -3.98 19.27 6.94
N TYR A 332 -3.81 18.17 6.21
CA TYR A 332 -4.71 17.62 5.20
C TYR A 332 -4.88 16.11 5.43
N VAL A 333 -5.85 15.49 4.76
CA VAL A 333 -6.10 14.05 4.85
C VAL A 333 -4.87 13.28 4.39
N GLU A 334 -4.27 12.51 5.31
CA GLU A 334 -3.08 11.71 5.01
C GLU A 334 -3.40 10.58 4.02
N THR A 335 -2.43 10.30 3.14
CA THR A 335 -2.45 9.11 2.31
C THR A 335 -2.50 7.86 3.18
N LYS A 336 -3.19 6.83 2.73
CA LYS A 336 -3.26 5.55 3.44
C LYS A 336 -1.89 4.88 3.45
N LYS A 337 -1.60 4.16 4.53
CA LYS A 337 -0.35 3.41 4.69
C LYS A 337 -0.45 2.06 4.00
N ILE A 338 0.66 1.61 3.43
CA ILE A 338 0.77 0.27 2.84
C ILE A 338 1.29 -0.72 3.87
N MET A 339 0.43 -1.66 4.25
CA MET A 339 0.71 -2.62 5.32
C MET A 339 1.34 -3.92 4.84
N MET A 340 1.36 -4.21 3.54
CA MET A 340 1.81 -5.49 3.00
C MET A 340 2.58 -5.35 1.67
N PRO A 341 3.67 -6.11 1.47
CA PRO A 341 4.54 -5.98 0.30
C PRO A 341 4.04 -6.81 -0.89
N VAL A 342 2.82 -6.55 -1.36
CA VAL A 342 2.15 -7.30 -2.44
C VAL A 342 1.62 -6.36 -3.53
N TRP A 343 1.67 -6.76 -4.79
CA TRP A 343 1.06 -6.05 -5.92
C TRP A 343 0.65 -7.06 -7.01
N GLY A 344 0.00 -6.60 -8.06
CA GLY A 344 -0.37 -7.49 -9.16
C GLY A 344 -0.75 -6.77 -10.43
N VAL A 345 -0.95 -7.57 -11.49
CA VAL A 345 -1.46 -7.11 -12.78
C VAL A 345 -2.46 -8.13 -13.28
N SER A 346 -3.59 -7.65 -13.79
CA SER A 346 -4.55 -8.45 -14.54
C SER A 346 -4.70 -7.88 -15.95
N TYR A 347 -4.81 -8.76 -16.94
CA TYR A 347 -5.12 -8.42 -18.31
C TYR A 347 -6.47 -8.99 -18.71
N GLY A 348 -7.25 -8.14 -19.39
CA GLY A 348 -8.58 -8.45 -19.84
C GLY A 348 -9.57 -8.65 -18.69
N ASN A 349 -10.63 -9.40 -18.98
CA ASN A 349 -11.61 -9.83 -18.00
C ASN A 349 -11.29 -11.26 -17.54
N GLU A 350 -10.54 -11.40 -16.46
CA GLU A 350 -10.20 -12.71 -15.86
C GLU A 350 -9.46 -13.66 -16.80
N GLN A 351 -8.68 -13.14 -17.74
CA GLN A 351 -7.96 -13.99 -18.70
C GLN A 351 -6.60 -14.43 -18.14
N ASP A 352 -5.73 -13.47 -17.82
CA ASP A 352 -4.40 -13.74 -17.27
C ASP A 352 -4.02 -12.66 -16.25
N ALA A 353 -3.47 -13.09 -15.12
CA ALA A 353 -2.99 -12.20 -14.09
C ALA A 353 -1.73 -12.74 -13.42
N PHE A 354 -1.05 -11.90 -12.66
CA PHE A 354 -0.15 -12.35 -11.62
C PHE A 354 -0.39 -11.58 -10.33
N VAL A 355 -0.09 -12.24 -9.20
CA VAL A 355 0.22 -11.56 -7.95
C VAL A 355 1.69 -11.73 -7.65
N ALA A 356 2.32 -10.66 -7.17
CA ALA A 356 3.70 -10.65 -6.76
C ALA A 356 3.87 -10.08 -5.36
N TYR A 357 4.80 -10.63 -4.58
CA TYR A 357 5.04 -10.18 -3.22
C TYR A 357 6.48 -10.41 -2.78
N ALA A 358 6.96 -9.57 -1.87
CA ALA A 358 8.30 -9.71 -1.31
C ALA A 358 8.36 -10.86 -0.30
N THR A 359 9.32 -11.76 -0.46
CA THR A 359 9.60 -12.88 0.45
C THR A 359 10.80 -12.64 1.37
N SER A 360 11.63 -11.64 1.04
CA SER A 360 12.75 -11.15 1.87
C SER A 360 13.02 -9.68 1.54
N GLY A 361 13.57 -8.93 2.50
CA GLY A 361 13.92 -7.51 2.34
C GLY A 361 12.71 -6.56 2.31
N SER A 362 11.55 -6.98 2.81
CA SER A 362 10.29 -6.21 2.74
C SER A 362 10.33 -4.86 3.45
N GLU A 363 11.21 -4.70 4.44
CA GLU A 363 11.45 -3.46 5.17
C GLU A 363 12.16 -2.37 4.35
N TYR A 364 12.74 -2.76 3.21
CA TYR A 364 13.35 -1.86 2.23
C TYR A 364 12.58 -1.82 0.91
N PHE A 365 11.43 -2.49 0.85
CA PHE A 365 10.64 -2.68 -0.35
C PHE A 365 9.65 -1.52 -0.56
N GLY A 366 9.46 -1.16 -1.82
CA GLY A 366 8.43 -0.24 -2.27
C GLY A 366 8.05 -0.49 -3.73
N LEU A 367 7.03 0.21 -4.20
CA LEU A 367 6.58 0.18 -5.59
C LEU A 367 6.73 1.56 -6.21
N VAL A 368 7.12 1.60 -7.48
CA VAL A 368 7.20 2.84 -8.27
C VAL A 368 6.27 2.71 -9.45
N PHE A 369 5.21 3.53 -9.46
CA PHE A 369 4.26 3.61 -10.54
C PHE A 369 4.61 4.74 -11.50
N ARG A 370 4.52 4.48 -12.80
CA ARG A 370 4.58 5.48 -13.86
C ARG A 370 3.44 5.22 -14.83
N GLY A 371 2.53 6.17 -14.97
CA GLY A 371 1.37 6.03 -15.85
C GLY A 371 1.61 6.56 -17.26
N ARG A 372 0.77 6.07 -18.19
CA ARG A 372 0.81 6.45 -19.60
C ARG A 372 0.21 7.83 -19.89
N SER A 373 0.57 8.38 -21.03
CA SER A 373 -0.10 9.55 -21.62
C SER A 373 -0.12 9.47 -23.14
N ASP A 374 -1.24 9.90 -23.76
CA ASP A 374 -1.40 10.05 -25.20
C ASP A 374 -0.90 11.40 -25.75
N LYS A 375 -0.16 12.19 -24.97
CA LYS A 375 0.60 13.33 -25.50
C LYS A 375 1.95 12.90 -26.09
N GLN A 376 2.38 13.57 -27.16
CA GLN A 376 3.68 13.33 -27.79
C GLN A 376 4.82 13.63 -26.80
N SER A 377 5.91 12.85 -26.87
CA SER A 377 7.09 13.00 -25.99
C SER A 377 6.81 12.78 -24.49
N ARG A 378 5.72 12.09 -24.18
CA ARG A 378 5.42 11.57 -22.85
C ARG A 378 5.42 10.04 -22.87
N PHE A 379 5.56 9.47 -21.69
CA PHE A 379 5.67 8.02 -21.52
C PHE A 379 4.40 7.29 -22.00
N ALA A 380 4.57 6.36 -22.93
CA ALA A 380 3.46 5.69 -23.62
C ALA A 380 2.91 4.44 -22.90
N TYR A 381 3.49 4.05 -21.77
CA TYR A 381 3.18 2.80 -21.07
C TYR A 381 2.73 3.09 -19.64
N THR A 382 1.96 2.17 -19.08
CA THR A 382 1.70 2.10 -17.64
C THR A 382 2.58 1.00 -17.06
N GLN A 383 3.38 1.34 -16.05
CA GLN A 383 4.42 0.49 -15.50
C GLN A 383 4.48 0.60 -13.97
N THR A 384 4.59 -0.54 -13.29
CA THR A 384 4.80 -0.62 -11.84
C THR A 384 6.07 -1.41 -11.58
N LYS A 385 7.02 -0.80 -10.86
CA LYS A 385 8.35 -1.37 -10.62
C LYS A 385 8.49 -1.75 -9.16
N PRO A 386 8.84 -3.00 -8.82
CA PRO A 386 9.34 -3.30 -7.48
C PRO A 386 10.67 -2.57 -7.26
N ARG A 387 10.84 -1.99 -6.09
CA ARG A 387 12.03 -1.22 -5.69
C ARG A 387 12.54 -1.75 -4.36
N PHE A 388 13.81 -2.10 -4.32
CA PHE A 388 14.55 -2.41 -3.09
C PHE A 388 15.57 -1.32 -2.83
N GLU A 389 15.45 -0.63 -1.69
CA GLU A 389 16.36 0.44 -1.31
C GLU A 389 17.69 -0.09 -0.77
N MET A 390 18.80 0.36 -1.34
CA MET A 390 20.15 0.06 -0.89
C MET A 390 20.80 1.24 -0.15
N ASN A 391 20.47 2.46 -0.54
CA ASN A 391 21.05 3.67 0.00
C ASN A 391 20.09 4.85 -0.17
N ARG A 392 20.26 5.87 0.67
CA ARG A 392 19.43 7.08 0.68
C ARG A 392 20.22 8.31 1.06
N THR A 393 19.72 9.46 0.63
CA THR A 393 20.27 10.75 1.05
C THR A 393 19.71 11.21 2.39
N TYR A 394 20.49 11.95 3.15
CA TYR A 394 20.04 12.65 4.36
C TYR A 394 20.75 13.99 4.48
N LYS A 395 20.13 14.95 5.17
CA LYS A 395 20.73 16.26 5.41
C LYS A 395 21.45 16.30 6.76
N TYR A 396 22.71 16.71 6.76
CA TYR A 396 23.51 16.91 7.97
C TYR A 396 23.81 18.41 8.16
N ASN A 397 23.39 18.97 9.29
CA ASN A 397 23.56 20.40 9.58
C ASN A 397 24.87 20.67 10.34
N PHE A 398 25.86 21.27 9.69
CA PHE A 398 27.05 21.80 10.35
C PHE A 398 26.79 23.23 10.88
N GLY A 399 26.20 23.38 12.07
CA GLY A 399 25.98 24.71 12.67
C GLY A 399 25.00 25.60 11.89
N SER A 400 25.13 26.93 11.98
CA SER A 400 24.16 27.87 11.43
C SER A 400 24.36 28.16 9.94
N SER A 401 23.39 27.74 9.14
CA SER A 401 23.06 28.08 7.74
C SER A 401 23.59 27.13 6.66
N THR A 402 22.65 26.35 6.13
CA THR A 402 22.71 25.38 5.01
C THR A 402 23.42 24.05 5.31
N GLY A 403 22.66 23.06 5.80
CA GLY A 403 23.13 21.68 5.93
C GLY A 403 23.51 21.04 4.59
N THR A 404 24.43 20.08 4.65
CA THR A 404 24.95 19.32 3.51
C THR A 404 24.08 18.09 3.27
N ILE A 405 23.72 17.82 2.02
CA ILE A 405 23.09 16.54 1.65
C ILE A 405 24.19 15.48 1.54
N LEU A 406 24.10 14.45 2.37
CA LEU A 406 24.94 13.27 2.42
C LEU A 406 24.12 12.04 2.00
N TYR A 407 24.78 10.89 1.92
CA TYR A 407 24.16 9.58 1.75
C TYR A 407 24.92 8.57 2.61
N LEU A 408 24.42 7.33 2.72
CA LEU A 408 25.04 6.31 3.56
C LEU A 408 26.41 5.91 2.99
N GLU A 409 27.43 5.88 3.83
CA GLU A 409 28.77 5.45 3.44
C GLU A 409 29.22 4.21 4.21
N GLY A 410 30.08 3.40 3.59
CA GLY A 410 30.71 2.26 4.26
C GLY A 410 29.71 1.21 4.75
N ASP A 411 29.73 0.94 6.05
CA ASP A 411 28.88 -0.01 6.76
C ASP A 411 27.45 0.48 7.00
N GLU A 412 27.16 1.76 6.73
CA GLU A 412 25.80 2.30 6.83
C GLU A 412 24.91 1.91 5.64
N VAL A 413 25.50 1.54 4.49
CA VAL A 413 24.77 1.10 3.29
C VAL A 413 23.99 -0.18 3.62
N TYR A 414 22.74 -0.26 3.18
CA TYR A 414 21.92 -1.44 3.44
C TYR A 414 22.42 -2.62 2.62
N ASN A 415 22.69 -3.73 3.30
CA ASN A 415 23.16 -4.98 2.72
C ASN A 415 22.25 -6.09 3.25
N TYR A 416 21.45 -6.68 2.38
CA TYR A 416 20.44 -7.68 2.73
C TYR A 416 20.04 -8.51 1.50
N ASP A 417 19.34 -9.61 1.74
CA ASP A 417 18.80 -10.46 0.69
C ASP A 417 17.43 -9.95 0.23
N MET A 418 17.25 -9.83 -1.09
CA MET A 418 16.00 -9.44 -1.72
C MET A 418 15.32 -10.66 -2.32
N GLY A 419 14.04 -10.87 -2.02
CA GLY A 419 13.27 -11.98 -2.57
C GLY A 419 11.92 -11.53 -3.06
N LEU A 420 11.54 -11.96 -4.26
CA LEU A 420 10.23 -11.74 -4.86
C LEU A 420 9.63 -13.06 -5.33
N ARG A 421 8.33 -13.23 -5.09
CA ARG A 421 7.53 -14.32 -5.66
C ARG A 421 6.54 -13.75 -6.68
N TYR A 422 6.38 -14.43 -7.81
CA TYR A 422 5.34 -14.18 -8.80
C TYR A 422 4.50 -15.46 -8.96
N ASP A 423 3.22 -15.40 -8.61
CA ASP A 423 2.23 -16.45 -8.87
C ASP A 423 1.36 -16.01 -10.07
N ILE A 424 1.32 -16.85 -11.12
CA ILE A 424 0.54 -16.59 -12.34
C ILE A 424 -0.84 -17.23 -12.18
N LEU A 425 -1.88 -16.43 -12.43
CA LEU A 425 -3.29 -16.77 -12.37
C LEU A 425 -3.89 -16.71 -13.77
N TYR A 426 -4.93 -17.51 -14.03
CA TYR A 426 -5.56 -17.57 -15.34
C TYR A 426 -7.00 -18.08 -15.24
N GLY A 427 -7.86 -17.55 -16.10
CA GLY A 427 -9.28 -17.87 -16.13
C GLY A 427 -10.08 -17.28 -14.97
N ASP A 428 -11.38 -17.57 -14.97
CA ASP A 428 -12.40 -17.19 -13.98
C ASP A 428 -12.36 -18.04 -12.69
N GLY A 429 -11.36 -18.91 -12.54
CA GLY A 429 -11.23 -19.83 -11.41
C GLY A 429 -11.87 -21.21 -11.61
N THR A 430 -12.47 -21.48 -12.77
CA THR A 430 -13.06 -22.81 -13.09
C THR A 430 -12.03 -23.87 -13.49
N MET A 431 -10.77 -23.50 -13.73
CA MET A 431 -9.71 -24.37 -14.27
C MET A 431 -8.77 -24.96 -13.21
N ASP A 432 -9.29 -25.30 -12.02
CA ASP A 432 -8.48 -25.65 -10.83
C ASP A 432 -7.41 -24.58 -10.50
N SER A 433 -7.67 -23.33 -10.89
CA SER A 433 -6.86 -22.13 -10.64
C SER A 433 -7.67 -21.14 -9.81
N LEU A 434 -6.99 -20.17 -9.19
CA LEU A 434 -7.67 -18.99 -8.66
C LEU A 434 -8.00 -18.04 -9.82
N PRO A 435 -9.08 -17.24 -9.72
CA PRO A 435 -9.49 -16.33 -10.79
C PRO A 435 -8.39 -15.30 -11.10
N ALA A 436 -8.24 -14.93 -12.36
CA ALA A 436 -7.23 -13.99 -12.84
C ALA A 436 -7.62 -12.53 -12.59
N ASN A 437 -8.05 -12.25 -11.37
CA ASN A 437 -8.49 -10.95 -10.89
C ASN A 437 -7.89 -10.64 -9.50
N TYR A 438 -8.25 -9.51 -8.88
CA TYR A 438 -7.68 -9.10 -7.60
C TYR A 438 -8.11 -10.01 -6.44
N ILE A 439 -9.22 -10.74 -6.57
CA ILE A 439 -9.67 -11.73 -5.58
C ILE A 439 -8.72 -12.93 -5.59
N GLY A 440 -8.43 -13.48 -6.78
CA GLY A 440 -7.47 -14.57 -6.88
C GLY A 440 -6.06 -14.16 -6.47
N MET A 441 -5.66 -12.91 -6.73
CA MET A 441 -4.40 -12.34 -6.21
C MET A 441 -4.39 -12.34 -4.67
N ALA A 442 -5.45 -11.85 -4.03
CA ALA A 442 -5.59 -11.81 -2.57
C ALA A 442 -5.60 -13.21 -1.95
N LEU A 443 -6.35 -14.15 -2.54
CA LEU A 443 -6.40 -15.55 -2.08
C LEU A 443 -5.05 -16.27 -2.22
N SER A 444 -4.28 -15.99 -3.28
CA SER A 444 -2.94 -16.55 -3.44
C SER A 444 -1.96 -15.99 -2.40
N TYR A 445 -1.99 -14.68 -2.15
CA TYR A 445 -1.17 -14.06 -1.10
C TYR A 445 -1.57 -14.53 0.30
N ARG A 446 -2.88 -14.65 0.58
CA ARG A 446 -3.42 -15.26 1.79
C ARG A 446 -2.87 -16.67 2.02
N ASN A 447 -2.89 -17.51 0.97
CA ASN A 447 -2.36 -18.87 1.05
C ASN A 447 -0.86 -18.87 1.39
N TYR A 448 -0.10 -17.92 0.85
CA TYR A 448 1.31 -17.74 1.21
C TYR A 448 1.47 -17.40 2.70
N LEU A 449 0.71 -16.44 3.23
CA LEU A 449 0.77 -16.04 4.64
C LEU A 449 0.46 -17.22 5.57
N VAL A 450 -0.62 -17.96 5.30
CA VAL A 450 -1.04 -19.11 6.11
C VAL A 450 -0.01 -20.24 6.06
N ASN A 451 0.43 -20.65 4.87
CA ASN A 451 1.39 -21.76 4.72
C ASN A 451 2.75 -21.47 5.33
N ASN A 452 3.14 -20.20 5.44
CA ASN A 452 4.41 -19.78 6.04
C ASN A 452 4.26 -19.30 7.50
N GLN A 453 3.07 -19.47 8.12
CA GLN A 453 2.80 -19.08 9.51
C GLN A 453 3.10 -17.59 9.77
N LEU A 454 2.86 -16.74 8.77
CA LEU A 454 3.06 -15.28 8.85
C LEU A 454 1.82 -14.56 9.41
N ILE A 455 0.77 -15.32 9.72
CA ILE A 455 -0.45 -14.88 10.38
C ILE A 455 -0.83 -15.92 11.44
N LEU A 456 -1.43 -15.49 12.54
CA LEU A 456 -1.73 -16.36 13.67
C LEU A 456 -2.84 -17.36 13.29
N PRO A 457 -2.61 -18.68 13.42
CA PRO A 457 -3.63 -19.66 13.04
C PRO A 457 -4.64 -19.88 14.17
N ASN A 458 -5.88 -20.24 13.79
CA ASN A 458 -6.92 -20.75 14.70
C ASN A 458 -7.28 -19.82 15.87
N ILE A 459 -7.41 -18.52 15.61
CA ILE A 459 -7.89 -17.58 16.63
C ILE A 459 -9.40 -17.77 16.87
N GLU A 460 -9.88 -17.30 18.02
CA GLU A 460 -11.33 -17.16 18.24
C GLU A 460 -11.85 -15.97 17.43
N LEU A 461 -12.62 -16.27 16.39
CA LEU A 461 -13.28 -15.25 15.59
C LEU A 461 -14.55 -14.78 16.30
N LYS A 462 -14.71 -13.48 16.48
CA LYS A 462 -15.87 -12.86 17.13
C LYS A 462 -16.47 -11.79 16.22
N ASN A 463 -17.79 -11.76 16.13
CA ASN A 463 -18.52 -10.65 15.55
C ASN A 463 -19.21 -9.89 16.67
N GLY A 464 -18.95 -8.59 16.75
CA GLY A 464 -19.38 -7.75 17.85
C GLY A 464 -18.95 -6.31 17.63
N VAL A 465 -19.33 -5.42 18.54
CA VAL A 465 -18.96 -4.01 18.43
C VAL A 465 -17.67 -3.72 19.20
N LYS A 466 -16.80 -2.92 18.60
CA LYS A 466 -15.67 -2.34 19.31
C LYS A 466 -16.05 -1.02 19.98
N LEU A 467 -15.85 -0.93 21.29
CA LEU A 467 -16.13 0.28 22.07
C LEU A 467 -14.87 0.75 22.79
N ASP A 468 -14.27 1.80 22.28
CA ASP A 468 -13.10 2.40 22.92
C ASP A 468 -13.52 3.48 23.89
N PHE A 469 -12.92 3.49 25.07
CA PHE A 469 -13.26 4.43 26.13
C PHE A 469 -12.09 5.36 26.40
N ILE A 470 -12.33 6.66 26.28
CA ILE A 470 -11.40 7.67 26.76
C ILE A 470 -11.55 7.74 28.28
N VAL A 471 -10.64 7.08 29.00
CA VAL A 471 -10.65 7.03 30.47
C VAL A 471 -10.15 8.34 31.04
N SER A 472 -8.96 8.77 30.62
CA SER A 472 -8.43 10.07 31.06
C SER A 472 -7.40 10.66 30.12
N ASP A 473 -7.28 11.98 30.15
CA ASP A 473 -6.22 12.75 29.53
C ASP A 473 -5.88 13.95 30.43
N VAL A 474 -5.11 14.91 29.93
CA VAL A 474 -4.62 16.04 30.72
C VAL A 474 -4.82 17.35 29.98
N LYS A 475 -5.17 18.41 30.72
CA LYS A 475 -5.24 19.79 30.21
C LYS A 475 -4.22 20.68 30.89
N ARG A 476 -3.84 21.77 30.23
CA ARG A 476 -2.97 22.80 30.83
C ARG A 476 -3.71 23.48 31.99
N ALA A 477 -3.03 23.61 33.13
CA ALA A 477 -3.49 24.37 34.28
C ALA A 477 -2.66 25.66 34.45
N ILE A 478 -3.02 26.52 35.42
CA ILE A 478 -2.22 27.71 35.76
C ILE A 478 -0.77 27.33 36.08
N ILE A 479 -0.57 26.17 36.72
CA ILE A 479 0.73 25.58 36.99
C ILE A 479 0.66 24.12 36.55
N GLY A 480 1.51 23.73 35.58
CA GLY A 480 1.58 22.36 35.08
C GLY A 480 0.31 21.91 34.37
N TYR A 481 -0.16 20.72 34.74
CA TYR A 481 -1.30 20.06 34.12
C TYR A 481 -2.28 19.54 35.17
N SER A 482 -3.54 19.36 34.77
CA SER A 482 -4.58 18.73 35.57
C SER A 482 -5.21 17.57 34.80
N ASP A 483 -5.53 16.49 35.50
CA ASP A 483 -6.23 15.35 34.93
C ASP A 483 -7.65 15.72 34.50
N VAL A 484 -8.09 15.14 33.39
CA VAL A 484 -9.43 15.21 32.82
C VAL A 484 -9.92 13.77 32.73
N ILE A 485 -10.87 13.39 33.57
CA ILE A 485 -11.46 12.04 33.55
C ILE A 485 -12.62 12.05 32.55
N GLY A 486 -12.48 11.27 31.48
CA GLY A 486 -13.51 11.10 30.45
C GLY A 486 -14.54 10.05 30.83
N THR A 487 -14.09 8.95 31.42
CA THR A 487 -14.93 7.79 31.77
C THR A 487 -14.32 7.10 32.99
N THR A 488 -15.14 6.82 34.01
CA THR A 488 -14.70 6.03 35.17
C THR A 488 -14.85 4.54 34.89
N THR A 489 -14.18 3.67 35.66
CA THR A 489 -14.38 2.22 35.51
C THR A 489 -15.82 1.80 35.83
N GLU A 490 -16.45 2.46 36.82
CA GLU A 490 -17.88 2.27 37.15
C GLU A 490 -18.78 2.72 36.00
N GLY A 491 -18.46 3.85 35.36
CA GLY A 491 -19.15 4.31 34.15
C GLY A 491 -19.10 3.30 33.02
N ILE A 492 -17.94 2.67 32.77
CA ILE A 492 -17.82 1.61 31.76
C ILE A 492 -18.65 0.39 32.15
N GLU A 493 -18.63 -0.04 33.43
CA GLU A 493 -19.46 -1.14 33.92
C GLU A 493 -20.96 -0.87 33.70
N ASN A 494 -21.42 0.37 33.94
CA ASN A 494 -22.81 0.78 33.70
C ASN A 494 -23.16 0.73 32.20
N ILE A 495 -22.27 1.21 31.33
CA ILE A 495 -22.45 1.14 29.88
C ILE A 495 -22.54 -0.33 29.42
N TYR A 496 -21.68 -1.21 29.93
CA TYR A 496 -21.74 -2.64 29.65
C TYR A 496 -23.06 -3.26 30.10
N ASP A 497 -23.56 -2.89 31.28
CA ASP A 497 -24.85 -3.35 31.80
C ASP A 497 -26.01 -2.97 30.88
N GLU A 498 -26.05 -1.72 30.45
CA GLU A 498 -27.09 -1.22 29.57
C GLU A 498 -27.06 -1.88 28.19
N LEU A 499 -25.88 -2.02 27.59
CA LEU A 499 -25.73 -2.64 26.27
C LEU A 499 -26.00 -4.14 26.31
N HIS A 500 -25.57 -4.83 27.37
CA HIS A 500 -25.90 -6.24 27.58
C HIS A 500 -27.41 -6.44 27.72
N GLN A 501 -28.09 -5.59 28.50
CA GLN A 501 -29.56 -5.61 28.63
C GLN A 501 -30.28 -5.27 27.32
N SER A 502 -29.62 -4.52 26.44
CA SER A 502 -30.12 -4.18 25.09
C SER A 502 -29.83 -5.26 24.05
N GLY A 503 -29.20 -6.38 24.43
CA GLY A 503 -29.00 -7.54 23.56
C GLY A 503 -27.67 -7.56 22.81
N ILE A 504 -26.71 -6.69 23.14
CA ILE A 504 -25.35 -6.78 22.59
C ILE A 504 -24.63 -7.96 23.24
N GLU A 505 -24.25 -8.98 22.46
CA GLU A 505 -23.68 -10.22 22.98
C GLU A 505 -22.15 -10.18 23.13
N TYR A 506 -21.46 -9.43 22.27
CA TYR A 506 -20.00 -9.36 22.24
C TYR A 506 -19.53 -7.91 22.09
N ILE A 507 -18.64 -7.51 22.99
CA ILE A 507 -17.97 -6.20 22.96
C ILE A 507 -16.47 -6.41 23.12
N THR A 508 -15.69 -5.78 22.25
CA THR A 508 -14.24 -5.63 22.43
C THR A 508 -13.93 -4.18 22.74
N SER A 509 -13.26 -3.90 23.86
CA SER A 509 -13.03 -2.52 24.28
C SER A 509 -11.56 -2.22 24.50
N SER A 510 -11.11 -1.04 24.09
CA SER A 510 -9.79 -0.52 24.43
C SER A 510 -9.89 0.71 25.34
N LEU A 511 -9.12 0.69 26.43
CA LEU A 511 -9.11 1.75 27.45
C LEU A 511 -7.98 2.74 27.15
N LEU A 512 -8.32 3.88 26.57
CA LEU A 512 -7.38 4.95 26.25
C LEU A 512 -7.12 5.78 27.51
N GLY A 513 -5.84 6.02 27.83
CA GLY A 513 -5.48 6.83 29.00
C GLY A 513 -5.87 6.20 30.33
N TRP A 514 -5.81 4.87 30.44
CA TRP A 514 -6.10 4.10 31.65
C TRP A 514 -5.14 4.36 32.81
N GLN A 515 -3.97 4.95 32.54
CA GLN A 515 -2.96 5.30 33.54
C GLN A 515 -3.14 6.73 34.08
N ASN A 516 -2.57 7.02 35.26
CA ASN A 516 -2.45 8.39 35.76
C ASN A 516 -1.69 9.25 34.73
N LYS A 517 -2.12 10.51 34.61
CA LYS A 517 -1.72 11.45 33.56
C LYS A 517 -2.20 11.10 32.14
N GLY A 518 -3.10 10.13 32.01
CA GLY A 518 -3.90 9.87 30.83
C GLY A 518 -3.11 9.62 29.54
N VAL A 519 -3.77 9.83 28.40
CA VAL A 519 -3.23 9.55 27.06
C VAL A 519 -1.89 10.27 26.82
N ALA A 520 -1.81 11.57 27.08
CA ALA A 520 -0.65 12.36 26.66
C ALA A 520 0.61 12.17 27.50
N MET A 521 0.48 11.89 28.80
CA MET A 521 1.59 12.06 29.77
C MET A 521 1.86 10.85 30.66
N ALA A 522 1.13 9.75 30.50
CA ALA A 522 1.41 8.50 31.19
C ALA A 522 2.78 7.91 30.79
N HIS A 523 3.46 7.29 31.75
CA HIS A 523 4.76 6.67 31.46
C HIS A 523 4.56 5.34 30.70
N PRO A 524 5.14 5.15 29.51
CA PRO A 524 4.84 4.01 28.65
C PRO A 524 5.32 2.67 29.22
N GLY A 525 6.35 2.69 30.08
CA GLY A 525 6.91 1.47 30.71
C GLY A 525 6.36 1.09 32.09
N LYS A 526 5.32 1.76 32.58
CA LYS A 526 4.72 1.50 33.91
C LYS A 526 3.25 1.09 33.77
N ALA A 527 2.66 0.64 34.86
CA ALA A 527 1.23 0.34 34.95
C ALA A 527 0.63 1.10 36.14
N ASP A 528 0.63 2.43 36.03
CA ASP A 528 0.19 3.34 37.10
C ASP A 528 -1.30 3.66 36.92
N TYR A 529 -2.19 2.71 37.24
CA TYR A 529 -3.65 2.84 37.06
C TYR A 529 -4.23 4.19 37.55
N SER A 530 -5.04 4.83 36.70
CA SER A 530 -5.64 6.15 36.98
C SER A 530 -6.48 6.11 38.26
N SER A 531 -6.04 6.84 39.28
CA SER A 531 -6.72 6.92 40.57
C SER A 531 -8.05 7.65 40.50
N GLY A 532 -8.15 8.68 39.66
CA GLY A 532 -9.39 9.42 39.42
C GLY A 532 -10.45 8.61 38.67
N ALA A 533 -10.04 7.57 37.93
CA ALA A 533 -10.96 6.69 37.21
C ALA A 533 -11.38 5.43 37.99
N GLY A 534 -10.78 5.15 39.16
CA GLY A 534 -11.12 3.97 39.98
C GLY A 534 -9.91 3.20 40.53
N GLY A 535 -8.69 3.53 40.07
CA GLY A 535 -7.46 2.86 40.47
C GLY A 535 -7.44 1.36 40.14
N ARG A 536 -6.38 0.65 40.57
CA ARG A 536 -6.19 -0.77 40.22
C ARG A 536 -7.39 -1.66 40.59
N SER A 537 -8.09 -1.38 41.69
CA SER A 537 -9.27 -2.13 42.11
C SER A 537 -10.46 -1.91 41.17
N GLY A 538 -10.68 -0.68 40.69
CA GLY A 538 -11.74 -0.38 39.73
C GLY A 538 -11.50 -1.08 38.40
N PHE A 539 -10.27 -1.06 37.89
CA PHE A 539 -9.95 -1.80 36.65
C PHE A 539 -10.07 -3.32 36.81
N ALA A 540 -9.73 -3.87 37.98
CA ALA A 540 -9.95 -5.29 38.26
C ALA A 540 -11.44 -5.66 38.27
N SER A 541 -12.27 -4.82 38.89
CA SER A 541 -13.74 -4.95 38.88
C SER A 541 -14.29 -4.92 37.45
N LEU A 542 -13.84 -3.95 36.65
CA LEU A 542 -14.25 -3.81 35.26
C LEU A 542 -13.90 -5.04 34.42
N VAL A 543 -12.70 -5.59 34.58
CA VAL A 543 -12.27 -6.82 33.89
C VAL A 543 -13.12 -8.02 34.32
N GLU A 544 -13.42 -8.16 35.61
CA GLU A 544 -14.31 -9.20 36.12
C GLU A 544 -15.73 -9.07 35.55
N LYS A 545 -16.26 -7.84 35.51
CA LYS A 545 -17.57 -7.53 34.94
C LYS A 545 -17.64 -7.83 33.45
N ALA A 546 -16.64 -7.42 32.68
CA ALA A 546 -16.55 -7.72 31.25
C ALA A 546 -16.54 -9.24 31.01
N ALA A 547 -15.75 -9.98 31.78
CA ALA A 547 -15.66 -11.43 31.67
C ALA A 547 -17.00 -12.15 31.99
N GLN A 548 -17.84 -11.59 32.88
CA GLN A 548 -19.17 -12.13 33.15
C GLN A 548 -20.10 -12.09 31.92
N TYR A 549 -19.90 -11.12 31.03
CA TYR A 549 -20.66 -10.96 29.79
C TYR A 549 -19.97 -11.52 28.55
N GLY A 550 -18.74 -12.05 28.70
CA GLY A 550 -17.94 -12.49 27.54
C GLY A 550 -17.36 -11.32 26.73
N TYR A 551 -17.27 -10.13 27.33
CA TYR A 551 -16.67 -8.95 26.72
C TYR A 551 -15.16 -8.92 26.96
N ASP A 552 -14.42 -8.36 26.02
CA ASP A 552 -12.97 -8.23 26.09
C ASP A 552 -12.55 -6.81 26.49
N VAL A 553 -11.57 -6.71 27.38
CA VAL A 553 -10.97 -5.44 27.80
C VAL A 553 -9.48 -5.43 27.45
N SER A 554 -9.08 -4.42 26.69
CA SER A 554 -7.71 -4.15 26.30
C SER A 554 -7.22 -2.83 26.87
N PHE A 555 -5.95 -2.77 27.25
CA PHE A 555 -5.28 -1.54 27.66
C PHE A 555 -4.57 -0.92 26.46
N GLN A 556 -4.97 0.27 26.03
CA GLN A 556 -4.37 0.94 24.88
C GLN A 556 -3.10 1.69 25.30
N GLN A 557 -2.06 1.59 24.48
CA GLN A 557 -0.83 2.35 24.65
C GLN A 557 -0.15 2.57 23.30
N ASP A 558 0.25 3.83 23.04
CA ASP A 558 1.20 4.14 21.98
C ASP A 558 2.61 3.80 22.46
N TYR A 559 3.29 2.92 21.73
CA TYR A 559 4.69 2.55 21.98
C TYR A 559 5.64 3.11 20.93
N GLY A 560 5.13 3.75 19.88
CA GLY A 560 5.91 4.34 18.78
C GLY A 560 6.24 5.81 18.99
N LEU A 561 5.43 6.55 19.75
CA LEU A 561 5.64 7.96 20.05
C LEU A 561 5.76 8.21 21.56
N ILE A 562 6.74 9.03 21.94
CA ILE A 562 6.99 9.45 23.33
C ILE A 562 7.26 10.96 23.41
N ASN A 563 7.05 11.56 24.58
CA ASN A 563 7.35 12.98 24.80
C ASN A 563 8.11 13.25 26.12
N SER A 564 8.60 14.49 26.28
CA SER A 564 9.42 14.88 27.43
C SER A 564 8.67 14.92 28.77
N ASP A 565 7.34 15.07 28.75
CA ASP A 565 6.51 15.04 29.98
C ASP A 565 6.33 13.61 30.49
N GLN A 566 6.31 12.61 29.59
CA GLN A 566 6.36 11.19 29.92
C GLN A 566 7.78 10.78 30.37
N MET A 567 8.80 11.25 29.65
CA MET A 567 10.20 10.85 29.81
C MET A 567 11.15 12.06 29.81
N PRO A 568 11.48 12.65 30.98
CA PRO A 568 12.31 13.85 31.07
C PRO A 568 13.72 13.74 30.45
N ASN A 569 14.25 12.52 30.33
CA ASN A 569 15.52 12.22 29.65
C ASN A 569 15.28 11.62 28.26
N ILE A 570 14.45 12.28 27.45
CA ILE A 570 13.91 11.77 26.18
C ILE A 570 14.99 11.20 25.24
N GLY A 571 16.18 11.80 25.22
CA GLY A 571 17.28 11.38 24.36
C GLY A 571 17.86 9.98 24.66
N GLY A 572 17.57 9.40 25.83
CA GLY A 572 17.90 8.01 26.14
C GLY A 572 16.86 7.00 25.62
N TYR A 573 15.74 7.47 25.09
CA TYR A 573 14.58 6.66 24.73
C TYR A 573 14.06 6.92 23.32
N ALA A 574 14.44 8.04 22.70
CA ALA A 574 14.08 8.40 21.34
C ALA A 574 15.09 7.85 20.33
N VAL A 575 14.63 7.53 19.13
CA VAL A 575 15.50 7.19 18.00
C VAL A 575 16.33 8.39 17.55
N LYS A 576 17.49 8.13 16.96
CA LYS A 576 18.22 9.12 16.16
C LYS A 576 18.10 8.82 14.68
N ALA A 577 17.77 9.86 13.91
CA ALA A 577 17.80 9.82 12.45
C ALA A 577 19.26 9.77 11.92
N LEU A 578 19.43 9.63 10.61
CA LEU A 578 20.75 9.64 9.95
C LEU A 578 21.53 10.93 10.19
N SER A 579 20.83 12.06 10.34
CA SER A 579 21.40 13.35 10.72
C SER A 579 22.01 13.37 12.13
N ARG A 580 21.80 12.31 12.93
CA ARG A 580 22.17 12.15 14.34
C ARG A 580 21.36 13.02 15.31
N ASP A 581 20.38 13.74 14.79
CA ASP A 581 19.35 14.42 15.56
C ASP A 581 18.24 13.46 15.99
N TYR A 582 17.49 13.81 17.04
CA TYR A 582 16.37 13.02 17.52
C TYR A 582 15.21 13.07 16.53
N GLY A 583 14.67 11.90 16.19
CA GLY A 583 13.46 11.77 15.39
C GLY A 583 12.28 12.41 16.10
N THR A 584 11.76 13.49 15.54
CA THR A 584 10.76 14.33 16.20
C THR A 584 9.49 14.37 15.34
N TYR A 585 8.34 14.21 15.97
CA TYR A 585 7.02 14.36 15.37
C TYR A 585 6.30 15.52 16.08
N ILE A 586 5.87 16.52 15.33
CA ILE A 586 5.23 17.72 15.88
C ILE A 586 3.78 17.76 15.44
N LEU A 587 2.87 17.82 16.41
CA LEU A 587 1.45 18.03 16.14
C LEU A 587 1.22 19.45 15.63
N ASN A 588 0.45 19.58 14.56
CA ASN A 588 0.15 20.88 13.93
C ASN A 588 -0.84 21.69 14.74
N ASP A 589 -1.72 20.99 15.45
CA ASP A 589 -2.74 21.62 16.27
C ASP A 589 -2.16 22.19 17.57
N SER A 590 -1.82 23.48 17.52
CA SER A 590 -1.22 24.22 18.63
C SER A 590 -2.09 24.33 19.90
N ASN A 591 -3.35 23.90 19.87
CA ASN A 591 -4.20 23.86 21.07
C ASN A 591 -3.97 22.62 21.93
N LYS A 592 -3.33 21.58 21.39
CA LYS A 592 -3.00 20.38 22.17
C LYS A 592 -1.98 20.72 23.26
N PRO A 593 -2.15 20.23 24.51
CA PRO A 593 -1.21 20.48 25.60
C PRO A 593 0.23 20.04 25.28
N VAL A 594 0.40 18.85 24.70
CA VAL A 594 1.70 18.30 24.31
C VAL A 594 1.82 18.29 22.80
N LEU A 595 2.75 19.08 22.25
CA LEU A 595 2.95 19.22 20.80
C LEU A 595 4.14 18.42 20.27
N TRP A 596 5.17 18.23 21.10
CA TRP A 596 6.45 17.67 20.70
C TRP A 596 6.54 16.22 21.12
N TRP A 597 6.54 15.34 20.12
CA TRP A 597 6.70 13.91 20.27
C TRP A 597 7.98 13.44 19.58
N HIS A 598 8.42 12.25 19.91
CA HIS A 598 9.62 11.62 19.39
C HIS A 598 9.36 10.16 19.11
N TYR A 599 9.91 9.65 18.02
CA TYR A 599 9.84 8.21 17.73
C TYR A 599 10.62 7.42 18.78
N ALA A 600 9.99 6.41 19.35
CA ALA A 600 10.57 5.61 20.42
C ALA A 600 11.61 4.62 19.89
N ASN A 601 12.70 4.43 20.64
CA ASN A 601 13.66 3.37 20.39
C ASN A 601 12.96 1.99 20.50
N PRO A 602 13.11 1.10 19.50
CA PRO A 602 12.35 -0.16 19.45
C PRO A 602 12.69 -1.10 20.62
N ASN A 603 13.93 -1.12 21.13
CA ASN A 603 14.27 -1.93 22.32
C ASN A 603 13.54 -1.44 23.57
N MET A 604 13.42 -0.13 23.71
CA MET A 604 12.71 0.49 24.82
C MET A 604 11.21 0.26 24.71
N ALA A 605 10.63 0.49 23.53
CA ALA A 605 9.22 0.21 23.23
C ALA A 605 8.84 -1.23 23.59
N MET A 606 9.64 -2.21 23.16
CA MET A 606 9.36 -3.62 23.47
C MET A 606 9.58 -3.98 24.94
N THR A 607 10.52 -3.31 25.62
CA THR A 607 10.67 -3.45 27.08
C THR A 607 9.42 -2.94 27.80
N TRP A 608 8.87 -1.80 27.37
CA TRP A 608 7.66 -1.22 27.94
C TRP A 608 6.44 -2.09 27.73
N LEU A 609 6.18 -2.53 26.49
CA LEU A 609 5.10 -3.45 26.16
C LEU A 609 5.14 -4.71 27.03
N ASN A 610 6.30 -5.35 27.14
CA ASN A 610 6.45 -6.58 27.93
C ASN A 610 6.28 -6.36 29.44
N ASN A 611 6.70 -5.21 29.96
CA ASN A 611 6.48 -4.86 31.36
C ASN A 611 4.98 -4.63 31.64
N GLN A 612 4.30 -3.88 30.77
CA GLN A 612 2.87 -3.64 30.91
C GLN A 612 2.06 -4.92 30.74
N ALA A 613 2.35 -5.74 29.73
CA ALA A 613 1.72 -7.05 29.54
C ALA A 613 1.80 -7.93 30.81
N LYS A 614 2.97 -7.95 31.47
CA LYS A 614 3.16 -8.66 32.74
C LYS A 614 2.33 -8.08 33.90
N GLU A 615 2.13 -6.76 33.94
CA GLU A 615 1.38 -6.12 35.01
C GLU A 615 -0.13 -6.21 34.81
N VAL A 616 -0.64 -6.03 33.59
CA VAL A 616 -2.08 -6.06 33.29
C VAL A 616 -2.64 -7.48 33.27
N SER A 617 -1.84 -8.48 32.85
CA SER A 617 -2.24 -9.91 32.95
C SER A 617 -2.56 -10.37 34.37
N LYS A 618 -2.15 -9.62 35.41
CA LYS A 618 -2.53 -9.90 36.80
C LYS A 618 -3.98 -9.55 37.13
N LEU A 619 -4.68 -8.86 36.23
CA LEU A 619 -6.10 -8.50 36.39
C LEU A 619 -7.05 -9.60 35.89
N GLY A 620 -6.58 -10.50 35.03
CA GLY A 620 -7.41 -11.55 34.42
C GLY A 620 -7.04 -11.77 32.96
N ASN A 621 -8.00 -12.26 32.18
CA ASN A 621 -7.86 -12.34 30.73
C ASN A 621 -8.08 -10.94 30.15
N VAL A 622 -7.01 -10.30 29.68
CA VAL A 622 -7.03 -8.93 29.15
C VAL A 622 -6.14 -8.84 27.92
N GLY A 623 -6.38 -7.82 27.11
CA GLY A 623 -5.55 -7.51 25.95
C GLY A 623 -4.69 -6.25 26.14
N ILE A 624 -3.82 -6.02 25.16
CA ILE A 624 -3.18 -4.72 24.92
C ILE A 624 -3.49 -4.30 23.48
N THR A 625 -3.92 -3.05 23.31
CA THR A 625 -4.01 -2.40 22.00
C THR A 625 -2.73 -1.60 21.74
N ILE A 626 -1.95 -2.04 20.77
CA ILE A 626 -0.63 -1.50 20.43
C ILE A 626 -0.77 -0.46 19.32
N ASN A 627 -0.32 0.77 19.61
CA ASN A 627 -0.26 1.84 18.62
C ASN A 627 1.19 2.30 18.37
N GLY A 628 1.39 3.03 17.27
CA GLY A 628 2.68 3.58 16.87
C GLY A 628 3.59 2.52 16.24
N VAL A 629 4.20 1.64 17.05
CA VAL A 629 5.10 0.58 16.55
C VAL A 629 4.41 -0.48 15.69
N SER A 630 3.07 -0.52 15.72
CA SER A 630 2.27 -1.41 14.87
C SER A 630 2.34 -1.03 13.40
N ASN A 631 2.47 0.28 13.10
CA ASN A 631 2.33 0.84 11.75
C ASN A 631 3.35 1.95 11.43
N ILE A 632 4.39 2.08 12.25
CA ILE A 632 5.56 2.94 12.05
C ILE A 632 6.80 2.08 12.24
N LEU A 633 7.57 1.90 11.17
CA LEU A 633 8.86 1.21 11.23
C LEU A 633 10.00 2.23 11.26
N ALA A 634 10.42 2.62 12.47
CA ALA A 634 11.50 3.60 12.66
C ALA A 634 12.86 2.91 12.93
N PRO A 635 13.93 3.26 12.20
CA PRO A 635 15.30 2.88 12.54
C PRO A 635 15.88 3.78 13.64
N ASP A 636 16.90 3.31 14.34
CA ASP A 636 17.69 4.12 15.29
C ASP A 636 19.19 4.04 14.99
N TYR A 637 19.64 4.95 14.14
CA TYR A 637 21.05 5.02 13.74
C TYR A 637 21.96 5.39 14.90
N GLY A 638 21.44 6.03 15.95
CA GLY A 638 22.18 6.35 17.16
C GLY A 638 22.67 5.11 17.93
N GLN A 639 21.98 3.99 17.76
CA GLN A 639 22.30 2.68 18.34
C GLN A 639 22.76 1.66 17.29
N GLY A 640 22.92 2.07 16.02
CA GLY A 640 23.25 1.16 14.92
C GLY A 640 22.11 0.21 14.54
N ILE A 641 20.85 0.58 14.81
CA ILE A 641 19.66 -0.23 14.50
C ILE A 641 19.12 0.23 13.15
N ASN A 642 19.19 -0.62 12.14
CA ASN A 642 18.57 -0.37 10.83
C ASN A 642 17.09 -0.82 10.79
N TYR A 643 16.45 -0.78 9.62
CA TYR A 643 15.04 -1.20 9.47
C TYR A 643 14.85 -2.69 9.78
N GLU A 644 15.74 -3.56 9.32
CA GLU A 644 15.67 -5.00 9.56
C GLU A 644 15.81 -5.32 11.06
N ASP A 645 16.74 -4.68 11.74
CA ASP A 645 16.93 -4.81 13.19
C ASP A 645 15.70 -4.33 13.95
N SER A 646 15.16 -3.15 13.59
CA SER A 646 13.95 -2.60 14.20
C SER A 646 12.76 -3.55 14.05
N ARG A 647 12.54 -4.05 12.83
CA ARG A 647 11.50 -5.04 12.53
C ARG A 647 11.65 -6.29 13.40
N LYS A 648 12.85 -6.87 13.47
CA LYS A 648 13.15 -8.05 14.31
C LYS A 648 12.92 -7.78 15.80
N ILE A 649 13.28 -6.60 16.31
CA ILE A 649 13.06 -6.22 17.71
C ILE A 649 11.56 -6.17 18.00
N ILE A 650 10.79 -5.47 17.17
CA ILE A 650 9.33 -5.30 17.36
C ILE A 650 8.61 -6.65 17.23
N GLU A 651 8.95 -7.45 16.21
CA GLU A 651 8.38 -8.79 16.00
C GLU A 651 8.64 -9.70 17.21
N ASN A 652 9.87 -9.76 17.72
CA ASN A 652 10.19 -10.60 18.87
C ASN A 652 9.58 -10.08 20.18
N GLY A 653 9.52 -8.76 20.36
CA GLY A 653 8.94 -8.14 21.54
C GLY A 653 7.43 -8.34 21.62
N THR A 654 6.71 -8.21 20.50
CA THR A 654 5.27 -8.50 20.40
C THR A 654 5.00 -9.99 20.54
N ARG A 655 5.81 -10.87 19.94
CA ARG A 655 5.72 -12.33 20.15
C ARG A 655 5.81 -12.68 21.63
N LYS A 656 6.75 -12.09 22.36
CA LYS A 656 6.87 -12.31 23.82
C LYS A 656 5.64 -11.81 24.57
N ALA A 657 5.13 -10.62 24.25
CA ALA A 657 3.94 -10.05 24.88
C ALA A 657 2.68 -10.90 24.64
N SER A 658 2.52 -11.45 23.44
CA SER A 658 1.40 -12.33 23.07
C SER A 658 1.31 -13.61 23.90
N THR A 659 2.38 -14.00 24.60
CA THR A 659 2.35 -15.15 25.54
C THR A 659 1.69 -14.82 26.89
N MET A 660 1.46 -13.55 27.19
CA MET A 660 0.95 -13.07 28.47
C MET A 660 -0.44 -12.46 28.36
N VAL A 661 -0.74 -11.81 27.23
CA VAL A 661 -1.98 -11.08 26.96
C VAL A 661 -2.35 -11.24 25.49
N GLU A 662 -3.62 -11.05 25.18
CA GLU A 662 -4.06 -10.90 23.80
C GLU A 662 -3.56 -9.57 23.22
N LEU A 663 -3.21 -9.54 21.93
CA LEU A 663 -2.72 -8.33 21.28
C LEU A 663 -3.62 -7.95 20.11
N GLY A 664 -4.03 -6.68 20.10
CA GLY A 664 -4.63 -6.03 18.95
C GLY A 664 -3.87 -4.75 18.58
N ALA A 665 -4.09 -4.24 17.38
CA ALA A 665 -3.40 -3.05 16.91
C ALA A 665 -4.19 -2.32 15.81
N ASP A 666 -3.98 -1.00 15.73
CA ASP A 666 -4.52 -0.16 14.66
C ASP A 666 -3.69 -0.33 13.37
N SER A 667 -4.33 -0.74 12.28
CA SER A 667 -3.75 -0.94 10.94
C SER A 667 -2.33 -1.55 10.96
N PRO A 668 -2.13 -2.75 11.53
CA PRO A 668 -0.80 -3.29 11.75
C PRO A 668 -0.09 -3.69 10.45
N ASN A 669 1.21 -3.45 10.39
CA ASN A 669 2.08 -3.94 9.33
C ASN A 669 2.18 -5.48 9.31
N ALA A 670 2.29 -6.07 8.13
CA ALA A 670 2.23 -7.52 7.91
C ALA A 670 3.24 -8.34 8.71
N TYR A 671 4.42 -7.78 9.04
CA TYR A 671 5.42 -8.48 9.86
C TYR A 671 4.96 -8.78 11.30
N LEU A 672 3.84 -8.17 11.75
CA LEU A 672 3.27 -8.39 13.09
C LEU A 672 2.07 -9.33 13.11
N TRP A 673 1.48 -9.68 11.97
CA TRP A 673 0.20 -10.39 11.91
C TRP A 673 0.22 -11.76 12.61
N GLN A 674 1.37 -12.44 12.64
CA GLN A 674 1.57 -13.69 13.39
C GLN A 674 1.52 -13.55 14.93
N ASN A 675 1.46 -12.33 15.46
CA ASN A 675 1.46 -12.05 16.89
C ASN A 675 0.16 -11.36 17.36
N LEU A 676 -0.80 -11.13 16.47
CA LEU A 676 -2.00 -10.32 16.71
C LEU A 676 -3.27 -11.11 16.39
N THR A 677 -4.35 -10.84 17.14
CA THR A 677 -5.68 -11.45 16.93
C THR A 677 -6.71 -10.43 16.43
N ASN A 678 -6.57 -9.16 16.83
CA ASN A 678 -7.54 -8.10 16.53
C ASN A 678 -6.90 -6.94 15.75
N PHE A 679 -7.52 -6.55 14.64
CA PHE A 679 -7.04 -5.53 13.73
C PHE A 679 -8.06 -4.41 13.70
N TYR A 680 -7.64 -3.24 14.16
CA TYR A 680 -8.50 -2.08 14.35
C TYR A 680 -8.22 -1.01 13.30
N ASP A 681 -9.18 -0.09 13.13
CA ASP A 681 -9.07 1.06 12.22
C ASP A 681 -8.63 0.65 10.81
N LEU A 682 -9.22 -0.43 10.27
CA LEU A 682 -8.90 -0.87 8.93
C LEU A 682 -9.48 0.09 7.88
N PRO A 683 -8.68 0.52 6.89
CA PRO A 683 -9.14 1.42 5.84
C PRO A 683 -10.10 0.70 4.90
N VAL A 684 -11.19 1.37 4.51
CA VAL A 684 -12.17 0.85 3.51
C VAL A 684 -12.04 1.52 2.14
N TYR A 685 -11.04 2.40 1.98
CA TYR A 685 -10.73 3.15 0.76
C TYR A 685 -9.22 3.26 0.57
N ASN A 686 -8.79 3.54 -0.66
CA ASN A 686 -7.41 3.91 -1.00
C ASN A 686 -7.11 5.40 -0.70
N SER A 687 -5.92 5.87 -1.09
CA SER A 687 -5.47 7.26 -0.92
C SER A 687 -6.05 8.24 -1.94
N GLN A 688 -6.75 7.74 -2.96
CA GLN A 688 -7.35 8.53 -4.04
C GLN A 688 -6.32 9.31 -4.86
N TYR A 689 -5.14 8.72 -5.12
CA TYR A 689 -4.23 9.28 -6.10
C TYR A 689 -4.96 9.43 -7.45
N ILE A 690 -4.61 10.45 -8.25
CA ILE A 690 -5.23 10.67 -9.57
C ILE A 690 -5.14 9.42 -10.47
N ALA A 691 -4.10 8.60 -10.25
CA ALA A 691 -3.92 7.33 -10.95
C ALA A 691 -4.85 6.20 -10.50
N GLU A 692 -5.33 6.23 -9.26
CA GLU A 692 -6.16 5.17 -8.70
C GLU A 692 -7.58 5.29 -9.25
N THR A 693 -7.99 4.26 -9.96
CA THR A 693 -9.28 4.22 -10.65
C THR A 693 -10.34 3.64 -9.76
N ASP A 694 -10.01 2.65 -8.91
CA ASP A 694 -10.94 1.89 -8.07
C ASP A 694 -10.37 1.66 -6.66
N SER A 695 -11.24 1.58 -5.65
CA SER A 695 -10.92 1.03 -4.33
C SER A 695 -11.58 -0.34 -4.19
N VAL A 696 -10.84 -1.37 -3.76
CA VAL A 696 -11.33 -2.75 -3.64
C VAL A 696 -11.01 -3.33 -2.26
N PRO A 697 -11.74 -4.36 -1.76
CA PRO A 697 -11.52 -4.95 -0.44
C PRO A 697 -10.37 -5.98 -0.43
N PHE A 698 -9.22 -5.67 -1.02
CA PHE A 698 -8.12 -6.64 -1.14
C PHE A 698 -7.57 -7.04 0.23
N LEU A 699 -7.34 -6.07 1.11
CA LEU A 699 -6.88 -6.30 2.47
C LEU A 699 -7.85 -7.21 3.25
N GLU A 700 -9.14 -6.94 3.11
CA GLU A 700 -10.20 -7.69 3.78
C GLU A 700 -10.37 -9.10 3.19
N ILE A 701 -10.12 -9.30 1.89
CA ILE A 701 -10.04 -10.64 1.30
C ILE A 701 -8.85 -11.42 1.89
N VAL A 702 -7.69 -10.77 2.04
CA VAL A 702 -6.50 -11.40 2.62
C VAL A 702 -6.77 -11.81 4.07
N LEU A 703 -7.39 -10.94 4.86
CA LEU A 703 -7.54 -11.09 6.32
C LEU A 703 -8.83 -11.80 6.76
N GLY A 704 -9.90 -11.78 5.95
CA GLY A 704 -11.24 -12.22 6.34
C GLY A 704 -11.28 -13.65 6.88
N GLY A 705 -11.78 -13.84 8.10
CA GLY A 705 -11.80 -15.16 8.74
C GLY A 705 -10.43 -15.67 9.24
N LEU A 706 -9.38 -14.84 9.25
CA LEU A 706 -8.10 -15.14 9.92
C LEU A 706 -7.88 -14.27 11.16
N VAL A 707 -8.44 -13.07 11.19
CA VAL A 707 -8.33 -12.10 12.28
C VAL A 707 -9.69 -11.44 12.56
N ASN A 708 -9.88 -10.92 13.76
CA ASN A 708 -11.04 -10.07 14.06
C ASN A 708 -10.78 -8.68 13.47
N MET A 709 -11.60 -8.29 12.48
CA MET A 709 -11.43 -7.04 11.73
C MET A 709 -12.46 -6.00 12.17
N TYR A 710 -12.00 -4.79 12.46
CA TYR A 710 -12.85 -3.69 12.91
C TYR A 710 -12.66 -2.46 12.03
N ALA A 711 -13.78 -1.83 11.67
CA ALA A 711 -13.79 -0.61 10.90
C ALA A 711 -13.21 0.58 11.69
N SER A 712 -12.89 1.66 10.99
CA SER A 712 -12.65 2.98 11.60
C SER A 712 -13.84 3.44 12.45
N TYR A 713 -13.61 4.34 13.41
CA TYR A 713 -14.68 4.83 14.28
C TYR A 713 -15.84 5.43 13.49
N SER A 714 -17.02 4.86 13.72
CA SER A 714 -18.28 5.35 13.14
C SER A 714 -18.52 6.79 13.57
N ASN A 715 -18.03 7.21 14.76
CA ASN A 715 -18.13 8.56 15.33
C ASN A 715 -17.89 9.70 14.31
N PHE A 716 -16.97 9.47 13.38
CA PHE A 716 -16.44 10.46 12.44
C PHE A 716 -16.77 10.17 10.98
N SER A 717 -17.46 9.06 10.73
CA SER A 717 -18.09 8.79 9.44
C SER A 717 -19.52 9.33 9.46
N PHE A 718 -20.10 9.61 8.31
CA PHE A 718 -21.55 9.70 8.26
C PHE A 718 -22.08 8.31 8.66
N PHE A 719 -22.74 8.17 9.82
CA PHE A 719 -23.35 6.92 10.31
C PHE A 719 -24.51 6.44 9.44
N ASP A 720 -24.51 6.87 8.17
CA ASP A 720 -25.56 6.60 7.25
C ASP A 720 -25.57 5.11 6.89
N ARG A 721 -26.63 4.73 6.22
CA ARG A 721 -26.82 3.37 5.75
C ARG A 721 -25.65 2.92 4.84
N THR A 722 -25.03 3.84 4.09
CA THR A 722 -23.88 3.57 3.22
C THR A 722 -22.69 3.01 4.00
N ALA A 723 -22.33 3.63 5.14
CA ALA A 723 -21.23 3.14 5.97
C ALA A 723 -21.51 1.73 6.53
N GLN A 724 -22.74 1.46 6.93
CA GLN A 724 -23.16 0.13 7.41
C GLN A 724 -23.10 -0.94 6.30
N LEU A 725 -23.52 -0.59 5.08
CA LEU A 725 -23.39 -1.48 3.92
C LEU A 725 -21.92 -1.77 3.61
N LYS A 726 -21.02 -0.78 3.77
CA LYS A 726 -19.59 -0.98 3.58
C LYS A 726 -19.00 -1.94 4.60
N MET A 727 -19.44 -1.88 5.86
CA MET A 727 -19.07 -2.87 6.90
C MET A 727 -19.49 -4.29 6.51
N ILE A 728 -20.71 -4.47 5.98
CA ILE A 728 -21.20 -5.77 5.50
C ILE A 728 -20.36 -6.25 4.31
N GLU A 729 -20.17 -5.39 3.32
CA GLU A 729 -19.44 -5.69 2.09
C GLU A 729 -17.98 -6.10 2.37
N TYR A 730 -17.31 -5.41 3.29
CA TYR A 730 -15.90 -5.61 3.62
C TYR A 730 -15.68 -6.54 4.82
N HIS A 731 -16.74 -7.11 5.40
CA HIS A 731 -16.68 -7.98 6.58
C HIS A 731 -15.97 -7.30 7.78
N LEU A 732 -16.39 -6.07 8.12
CA LEU A 732 -15.81 -5.29 9.21
C LEU A 732 -16.80 -5.12 10.36
N ASN A 733 -16.35 -5.41 11.58
CA ASN A 733 -17.11 -5.12 12.78
C ASN A 733 -17.20 -3.61 13.03
N PRO A 734 -18.33 -3.11 13.56
CA PRO A 734 -18.50 -1.70 13.87
C PRO A 734 -17.61 -1.26 15.02
N SER A 735 -17.16 0.00 14.99
CA SER A 735 -16.32 0.60 16.05
C SER A 735 -16.85 1.96 16.47
N PHE A 736 -16.75 2.26 17.77
CA PHE A 736 -17.05 3.57 18.36
C PHE A 736 -15.99 3.96 19.39
N ILE A 737 -15.81 5.26 19.59
CA ILE A 737 -15.02 5.83 20.68
C ILE A 737 -15.91 6.71 21.57
N LEU A 738 -15.83 6.49 22.87
CA LEU A 738 -16.81 6.95 23.85
C LEU A 738 -16.19 7.59 25.09
N THR A 739 -16.99 8.47 25.69
CA THR A 739 -16.89 8.96 27.07
C THR A 739 -18.19 8.69 27.81
N GLU A 740 -18.16 8.57 29.13
CA GLU A 740 -19.37 8.35 29.95
C GLU A 740 -20.42 9.44 29.69
N GLU A 741 -19.98 10.69 29.73
CA GLU A 741 -20.79 11.87 29.43
C GLU A 741 -20.11 12.75 28.38
N ALA A 742 -20.85 13.71 27.82
CA ALA A 742 -20.26 14.72 26.96
C ALA A 742 -19.33 15.63 27.78
N LEU A 743 -18.04 15.71 27.38
CA LEU A 743 -17.02 16.39 28.16
C LEU A 743 -16.34 17.52 27.36
N GLU A 744 -16.75 18.77 27.61
CA GLU A 744 -16.15 19.96 26.97
C GLU A 744 -14.65 20.07 27.28
N ASP A 745 -14.23 19.63 28.47
CA ASP A 745 -12.84 19.69 28.90
C ASP A 745 -11.88 18.87 28.01
N LEU A 746 -12.39 17.86 27.29
CA LEU A 746 -11.60 17.06 26.35
C LEU A 746 -11.03 17.91 25.19
N MET A 747 -11.72 18.99 24.81
CA MET A 747 -11.23 19.92 23.79
C MET A 747 -9.93 20.63 24.17
N TYR A 748 -9.56 20.62 25.46
CA TYR A 748 -8.33 21.20 26.00
C TYR A 748 -7.24 20.16 26.25
N THR A 749 -7.41 18.92 25.79
CA THR A 749 -6.42 17.83 25.92
C THR A 749 -5.82 17.42 24.57
N ASN A 750 -4.92 16.44 24.56
CA ASN A 750 -4.38 15.88 23.32
C ASN A 750 -5.40 15.01 22.57
N SER A 751 -6.41 14.51 23.27
CA SER A 751 -7.53 13.71 22.74
C SER A 751 -8.62 14.54 22.05
N ARG A 752 -8.39 15.85 21.84
CA ARG A 752 -9.38 16.78 21.28
C ARG A 752 -9.85 16.47 19.85
N ASP A 753 -9.11 15.63 19.13
CA ASP A 753 -9.51 15.13 17.81
C ASP A 753 -10.79 14.28 17.90
N TYR A 754 -11.06 13.72 19.08
CA TYR A 754 -12.30 13.02 19.38
C TYR A 754 -13.38 14.00 19.88
N TYR A 755 -13.93 14.78 18.95
CA TYR A 755 -14.84 15.90 19.28
C TYR A 755 -16.27 15.49 19.65
N SER A 756 -16.65 14.22 19.49
CA SER A 756 -18.00 13.74 19.80
C SER A 756 -17.97 12.29 20.29
N THR A 757 -18.06 12.12 21.62
CA THR A 757 -17.82 10.83 22.29
C THR A 757 -18.84 10.47 23.38
N GLY A 758 -19.70 11.38 23.86
CA GLY A 758 -20.61 11.06 24.97
C GLY A 758 -21.55 9.89 24.65
N TYR A 759 -21.56 8.85 25.49
CA TYR A 759 -22.29 7.59 25.26
C TYR A 759 -23.78 7.78 25.00
N GLU A 760 -24.46 8.65 25.77
CA GLU A 760 -25.90 8.90 25.62
C GLU A 760 -26.28 9.33 24.20
N LYS A 761 -25.38 10.02 23.48
CA LYS A 761 -25.62 10.44 22.09
C LYS A 761 -25.57 9.27 21.10
N TYR A 762 -24.81 8.22 21.42
CA TYR A 762 -24.49 7.12 20.51
C TYR A 762 -25.15 5.80 20.86
N LYS A 763 -25.70 5.65 22.06
CA LYS A 763 -26.35 4.41 22.52
C LYS A 763 -27.33 3.83 21.50
N GLU A 764 -28.31 4.62 21.06
CA GLU A 764 -29.30 4.16 20.08
C GLU A 764 -28.64 3.80 18.73
N THR A 765 -27.65 4.58 18.29
CA THR A 765 -26.91 4.32 17.04
C THR A 765 -26.08 3.04 17.13
N ILE A 766 -25.44 2.77 18.27
CA ILE A 766 -24.67 1.54 18.50
C ILE A 766 -25.61 0.34 18.36
N ILE A 767 -26.77 0.38 19.01
CA ILE A 767 -27.77 -0.69 18.95
C ILE A 767 -28.26 -0.87 17.51
N GLU A 768 -28.69 0.20 16.83
CA GLU A 768 -29.19 0.13 15.45
C GLU A 768 -28.16 -0.45 14.47
N VAL A 769 -26.90 0.00 14.58
CA VAL A 769 -25.81 -0.50 13.72
C VAL A 769 -25.56 -1.98 14.00
N CYS A 770 -25.52 -2.40 15.26
CA CYS A 770 -25.31 -3.80 15.62
C CYS A 770 -26.45 -4.69 15.11
N GLU A 771 -27.71 -4.30 15.37
CA GLU A 771 -28.90 -5.03 14.93
C GLU A 771 -28.95 -5.20 13.41
N TYR A 772 -28.41 -4.25 12.65
CA TYR A 772 -28.39 -4.34 11.20
C TYR A 772 -27.19 -5.10 10.63
N VAL A 773 -25.98 -4.84 11.13
CA VAL A 773 -24.73 -5.32 10.53
C VAL A 773 -24.39 -6.74 11.00
N LEU A 774 -24.46 -7.02 12.30
CA LEU A 774 -23.97 -8.28 12.89
C LEU A 774 -24.67 -9.53 12.33
N PRO A 775 -25.99 -9.54 12.04
CA PRO A 775 -26.64 -10.71 11.45
C PRO A 775 -26.04 -11.14 10.11
N PHE A 776 -25.53 -10.20 9.30
CA PHE A 776 -24.82 -10.55 8.06
C PHE A 776 -23.43 -11.11 8.36
N LEU A 777 -22.69 -10.45 9.26
CA LEU A 777 -21.33 -10.87 9.63
C LEU A 777 -21.31 -12.28 10.22
N GLU A 778 -22.30 -12.63 11.06
CA GLU A 778 -22.46 -13.98 11.62
C GLU A 778 -22.55 -15.07 10.54
N GLN A 779 -23.21 -14.81 9.41
CA GLN A 779 -23.30 -15.79 8.32
C GLN A 779 -21.95 -16.00 7.61
N ILE A 780 -21.09 -14.98 7.61
CA ILE A 780 -19.79 -14.98 6.94
C ILE A 780 -18.61 -15.14 7.90
N GLN A 781 -18.86 -15.43 9.18
CA GLN A 781 -17.82 -15.72 10.16
C GLN A 781 -16.95 -16.89 9.67
N GLY A 782 -15.62 -16.73 9.76
CA GLY A 782 -14.65 -17.71 9.26
C GLY A 782 -14.51 -17.76 7.73
N LYS A 783 -15.21 -16.89 6.99
CA LYS A 783 -15.20 -16.86 5.52
C LYS A 783 -14.46 -15.61 5.02
N THR A 784 -13.94 -15.71 3.81
CA THR A 784 -13.43 -14.58 3.04
C THR A 784 -14.22 -14.45 1.73
N ILE A 785 -14.14 -13.30 1.07
CA ILE A 785 -14.72 -13.10 -0.26
C ILE A 785 -13.92 -13.94 -1.26
N VAL A 786 -14.61 -14.79 -2.00
CA VAL A 786 -14.04 -15.68 -3.01
C VAL A 786 -14.50 -15.36 -4.43
N ASP A 787 -15.54 -14.55 -4.57
CA ASP A 787 -16.03 -14.00 -5.82
C ASP A 787 -16.80 -12.70 -5.57
N ARG A 788 -16.81 -11.79 -6.55
CA ARG A 788 -17.45 -10.48 -6.45
C ARG A 788 -17.88 -9.96 -7.82
N GLU A 789 -19.15 -9.62 -7.92
CA GLU A 789 -19.76 -9.03 -9.10
C GLU A 789 -20.18 -7.57 -8.85
N VAL A 790 -19.78 -6.66 -9.74
CA VAL A 790 -20.25 -5.27 -9.78
C VAL A 790 -21.33 -5.16 -10.86
N VAL A 791 -22.59 -4.99 -10.47
CA VAL A 791 -23.74 -5.09 -11.37
C VAL A 791 -24.14 -3.71 -11.90
N ALA A 792 -24.31 -3.60 -13.22
CA ALA A 792 -24.81 -2.39 -13.87
C ALA A 792 -26.29 -2.22 -13.58
N ILE A 793 -26.70 -1.04 -13.13
CA ILE A 793 -28.11 -0.74 -12.89
C ILE A 793 -28.61 0.29 -13.91
N GLY A 794 -29.43 -0.16 -14.87
CA GLY A 794 -30.04 0.69 -15.89
C GLY A 794 -29.46 0.46 -17.29
N THR A 795 -29.77 1.36 -18.22
CA THR A 795 -29.32 1.28 -19.63
C THR A 795 -27.99 1.97 -19.89
N ASP A 796 -27.53 2.79 -18.95
CA ASP A 796 -26.25 3.49 -19.03
C ASP A 796 -25.28 2.78 -18.08
N ASN A 797 -24.21 2.20 -18.64
CA ASN A 797 -23.15 1.46 -17.93
C ASN A 797 -22.29 2.36 -17.01
N ASP A 798 -22.85 3.43 -16.46
CA ASP A 798 -22.17 4.39 -15.58
C ASP A 798 -22.82 4.43 -14.18
N ASN A 799 -23.96 3.76 -13.96
CA ASN A 799 -24.66 3.77 -12.68
C ASN A 799 -24.42 2.48 -11.90
N ILE A 800 -23.44 2.53 -11.01
CA ILE A 800 -23.06 1.42 -10.14
C ILE A 800 -23.78 1.57 -8.79
N GLY A 801 -24.42 0.49 -8.36
CA GLY A 801 -25.11 0.49 -7.08
C GLY A 801 -25.46 -0.87 -6.52
N LEU A 802 -25.17 -1.98 -7.20
CA LEU A 802 -25.37 -3.32 -6.65
C LEU A 802 -24.06 -4.09 -6.74
N TYR A 803 -23.61 -4.58 -5.59
CA TYR A 803 -22.44 -5.43 -5.46
C TYR A 803 -22.90 -6.78 -4.94
N VAL A 804 -22.43 -7.87 -5.52
CA VAL A 804 -22.78 -9.22 -5.09
C VAL A 804 -21.49 -9.93 -4.71
N ASN A 805 -21.32 -10.19 -3.42
CA ASN A 805 -20.14 -10.86 -2.89
C ASN A 805 -20.49 -12.30 -2.53
N THR A 806 -19.64 -13.23 -2.94
CA THR A 806 -19.69 -14.63 -2.50
C THR A 806 -18.60 -14.84 -1.45
N TYR A 807 -18.99 -15.31 -0.27
CA TYR A 807 -18.09 -15.62 0.84
C TYR A 807 -17.99 -17.13 1.04
N ALA A 808 -16.79 -17.64 1.28
CA ALA A 808 -16.58 -19.05 1.61
C ALA A 808 -15.34 -19.23 2.52
N PRO A 809 -15.26 -20.33 3.28
CA PRO A 809 -13.99 -20.75 3.85
C PRO A 809 -12.96 -21.01 2.75
N PHE A 810 -11.72 -20.57 2.99
CA PHE A 810 -10.59 -20.81 2.09
C PHE A 810 -9.49 -21.54 2.87
N VAL A 811 -9.32 -22.83 2.57
CA VAL A 811 -8.48 -23.76 3.33
C VAL A 811 -7.55 -24.50 2.39
N ASP A 812 -6.26 -24.58 2.73
CA ASP A 812 -5.23 -25.28 1.94
C ASP A 812 -5.21 -24.88 0.46
N GLY A 813 -5.41 -23.59 0.18
CA GLY A 813 -5.42 -23.05 -1.17
C GLY A 813 -6.70 -23.33 -1.98
N LYS A 814 -7.77 -23.79 -1.33
CA LYS A 814 -9.04 -24.16 -1.98
C LYS A 814 -10.24 -23.48 -1.35
N ILE A 815 -11.22 -23.15 -2.18
CA ILE A 815 -12.53 -22.64 -1.78
C ILE A 815 -13.39 -23.83 -1.32
N VAL A 816 -14.02 -23.72 -0.15
CA VAL A 816 -14.99 -24.73 0.34
C VAL A 816 -16.37 -24.40 -0.22
N GLU A 817 -16.69 -25.06 -1.34
CA GLU A 817 -17.87 -24.79 -2.16
C GLU A 817 -19.20 -24.99 -1.41
N GLU A 818 -19.28 -25.95 -0.49
CA GLU A 818 -20.52 -26.28 0.23
C GLU A 818 -20.93 -25.24 1.28
N GLU A 819 -20.04 -24.32 1.64
CA GLU A 819 -20.24 -23.31 2.69
C GLU A 819 -20.32 -21.88 2.14
N LYS A 820 -20.64 -21.74 0.85
CA LYS A 820 -20.83 -20.45 0.20
C LYS A 820 -22.03 -19.69 0.76
N VAL A 821 -21.83 -18.39 1.02
CA VAL A 821 -22.87 -17.43 1.37
C VAL A 821 -22.78 -16.28 0.38
N VAL A 822 -23.90 -15.93 -0.25
CA VAL A 822 -23.96 -14.83 -1.21
C VAL A 822 -24.71 -13.66 -0.59
N ILE A 823 -24.10 -12.49 -0.58
CA ILE A 823 -24.72 -11.25 -0.09
C ILE A 823 -24.77 -10.25 -1.24
N ALA A 824 -25.97 -9.79 -1.56
CA ALA A 824 -26.22 -8.68 -2.46
C ALA A 824 -26.35 -7.38 -1.66
N ILE A 825 -25.55 -6.36 -2.01
CA ILE A 825 -25.44 -5.07 -1.33
C ILE A 825 -25.86 -3.97 -2.30
N ASN A 826 -27.06 -3.41 -2.08
CA ASN A 826 -27.63 -2.34 -2.88
C ASN A 826 -27.36 -0.96 -2.25
N TYR A 827 -26.45 -0.22 -2.86
CA TYR A 827 -26.10 1.17 -2.57
C TYR A 827 -26.96 2.20 -3.31
N ALA A 828 -27.84 1.77 -4.20
CA ALA A 828 -28.78 2.66 -4.87
C ALA A 828 -29.90 3.10 -3.91
N ASP A 829 -30.45 4.28 -4.16
CA ASP A 829 -31.62 4.84 -3.46
C ASP A 829 -32.95 4.32 -4.02
N TYR A 830 -32.90 3.29 -4.89
CA TYR A 830 -34.05 2.55 -5.41
C TYR A 830 -33.80 1.03 -5.37
N ALA A 831 -34.88 0.26 -5.46
CA ALA A 831 -34.81 -1.20 -5.39
C ALA A 831 -34.24 -1.81 -6.68
N VAL A 832 -33.41 -2.84 -6.55
CA VAL A 832 -32.80 -3.56 -7.68
C VAL A 832 -33.31 -5.00 -7.69
N THR A 833 -33.63 -5.54 -8.87
CA THR A 833 -33.97 -6.97 -9.01
C THR A 833 -32.77 -7.73 -9.57
N TYR A 834 -32.26 -8.69 -8.81
CA TYR A 834 -31.13 -9.55 -9.20
C TYR A 834 -31.54 -11.02 -9.03
N ASN A 835 -31.36 -11.83 -10.08
CA ASN A 835 -31.76 -13.25 -10.10
C ASN A 835 -33.18 -13.54 -9.59
N GLY A 836 -34.13 -12.66 -9.90
CA GLY A 836 -35.54 -12.80 -9.49
C GLY A 836 -35.83 -12.38 -8.04
N GLN A 837 -34.82 -11.93 -7.30
CA GLN A 837 -34.98 -11.36 -5.96
C GLN A 837 -34.93 -9.83 -5.99
N THR A 838 -35.86 -9.19 -5.30
CA THR A 838 -35.80 -7.74 -5.06
C THR A 838 -34.92 -7.45 -3.85
N ILE A 839 -33.98 -6.53 -4.03
CA ILE A 839 -33.07 -5.97 -3.02
C ILE A 839 -33.51 -4.53 -2.80
N ASP A 840 -33.90 -4.21 -1.56
CA ASP A 840 -34.46 -2.90 -1.23
C ASP A 840 -33.41 -1.77 -1.37
N PRO A 841 -33.83 -0.51 -1.51
CA PRO A 841 -32.90 0.63 -1.55
C PRO A 841 -32.00 0.67 -0.32
N LEU A 842 -30.72 1.03 -0.49
CA LEU A 842 -29.75 1.17 0.59
C LEU A 842 -29.79 -0.01 1.57
N SER A 843 -29.79 -1.23 1.05
CA SER A 843 -29.95 -2.44 1.85
C SER A 843 -29.03 -3.57 1.42
N ALA A 844 -28.81 -4.54 2.30
CA ALA A 844 -28.15 -5.80 1.98
C ALA A 844 -29.13 -6.97 2.11
N LYS A 845 -28.89 -8.03 1.36
CA LYS A 845 -29.71 -9.25 1.39
C LYS A 845 -28.86 -10.48 1.11
N ILE A 846 -29.03 -11.52 1.93
CA ILE A 846 -28.49 -12.85 1.65
C ILE A 846 -29.40 -13.51 0.61
N ILE A 847 -28.84 -13.98 -0.50
CA ILE A 847 -29.62 -14.44 -1.68
C ILE A 847 -29.43 -15.90 -2.03
#